data_AF-A0A958AES1-F1
#
_entry.id   AF-A0A958AES1-F1
#
_cell.length_a   1.000
_cell.length_b   1.000
_cell.length_c   1.000
_cell.angle_alpha   90.00
_cell.angle_beta   90.00
_cell.angle_gamma   90.00
#
_symmetry.space_group_name_H-M   'P 1'
#
loop_
_entity.id
_entity.type
_entity.pdbx_description
1 polymer ?
#
loop_
_entity_poly.entity_id
_entity_poly.type
_entity_poly.pdbx_seq_one_letter_code
_entity_poly.pdbx_strand_id
1 'polypeptide(L)'
;SATLLVIMTIIVLIAGPTGAVKAAPDLPHPAHPQPLQPAARPAAQAEAEWTILLYQDADDEMLEQDILIDFNEAEVIGSSDEVNIVAQVDRFDGGYDGMGDWTSTKRFYVTQDSDLEEIGSEELDDLGETNMADSQTLVDFIVWAVDNFPAQKYALIMSDHGAGWPGGWNDPDPGGLGPDAVAVAELFGVDGMWLMELDQALGEARDQTGLDKFDLIGFDACLMSQLEVFSAVAPHGRYSVASQELEPGVGWAYAGFLQQLTDNPAMSGADLAAAIVSTYIDGDARVVDDNARRAMLESSFGGSEASAEELASFLGQDVTLTAVDLAEIPTVNAAVDNLAAALIAIDPNAVAEARAYAQSFESVFGEEMPSPYIDLFNFIQLVVQFSGDADVTAAAEEVAAALNQAIIAEKHGPERPGATGITIHFPTSELHSIADDVGYTTVAARFADESQWDEFLAAFHSGATFSRPQAEPDQPAAVSDAPAASHTSGRLEITPLTLSAEVATPDAPVTISADISGDRLAYIYTFIGRFLPHQDVLLIEDMDYLIADDTQEIGGIAYPDWSKEGVSVEYEWQPTIYAISNGTDSTKALFQPQAYDPESPTFAVEGIYTFGQSEQQRYAKMFFRDGVMSGIYSFGGNLTGAVGAPREITPQIGDTFTVLERGDDLSLDEEAGRESYVAPGQTLTFEGEPFVIETTPAPSGNYVVGFIAEDLDGQTYEQYEGLFVVNEETEPVDGFVSYVDDDFGFATLYPGDWTVEADPAQASVNFSSQDGSHFVSISAAAYDAANADEANTAALQATAEALQQNGDLENLVFLSEEPDTFVLGAFDAQLVDFDFELDGVAYSASAIASTPTPEATYLVLNVAPADDFEQAVTDVFNPMLYSFDLLISGLVKENIGPPPPDFDEILFSDDFSDTASGLYHLDEEEAWGISYYTTDDQYLFGLNPYTGPIYDYYFDAALPDEFLLQATAGYEGAANNDYGLIFQLQPGEAFDDFYLFRISGDGYFIAEKSVGGELTTLIDWTASSLIDQTENAANVLTVEGRGDSYYLYINGLEVGAFSDADLSGGSFGFVVDNYDEESPITLIFDDLVVGTPVE
;
A
#
# COMPACT_ATOMS: atom_id res chain seq x y z
N SER A 1 31.87 -2.54 47.96
CA SER A 1 33.30 -2.21 48.22
C SER A 1 34.16 -3.42 47.92
N ALA A 2 35.34 -3.23 47.33
CA ALA A 2 36.11 -4.26 46.61
C ALA A 2 35.45 -4.62 45.28
N THR A 3 34.54 -5.59 45.23
CA THR A 3 34.02 -6.23 44.01
C THR A 3 33.55 -5.27 42.89
N LEU A 4 32.89 -4.15 43.23
CA LEU A 4 32.42 -3.15 42.26
C LEU A 4 33.55 -2.44 41.46
N LEU A 5 34.82 -2.52 41.88
CA LEU A 5 35.95 -1.89 41.18
C LEU A 5 36.63 -2.85 40.19
N VAL A 6 36.04 -4.03 39.95
CA VAL A 6 36.70 -5.12 39.21
C VAL A 6 35.77 -5.84 38.23
N ILE A 7 34.44 -5.73 38.37
CA ILE A 7 33.47 -6.13 37.32
C ILE A 7 33.57 -5.21 36.09
N MET A 8 34.10 -4.00 36.28
CA MET A 8 34.26 -2.93 35.27
C MET A 8 35.34 -3.22 34.22
N THR A 9 35.61 -4.50 33.97
CA THR A 9 36.66 -5.04 33.12
C THR A 9 36.29 -6.51 32.95
N ILE A 10 36.10 -6.98 31.70
CA ILE A 10 35.96 -8.41 31.33
C ILE A 10 34.56 -9.05 31.71
N ILE A 11 33.86 -10.04 31.08
CA ILE A 11 33.86 -10.89 29.83
C ILE A 11 32.61 -11.90 29.83
N VAL A 12 32.13 -12.53 28.69
CA VAL A 12 30.93 -13.40 28.18
C VAL A 12 30.84 -15.01 28.35
N LEU A 13 29.73 -15.54 28.92
CA LEU A 13 28.78 -16.58 28.37
C LEU A 13 28.94 -18.17 28.22
N ILE A 14 27.78 -18.86 28.38
CA ILE A 14 27.19 -20.18 27.89
C ILE A 14 27.84 -21.61 28.10
N ALA A 15 27.20 -22.81 27.89
CA ALA A 15 25.83 -23.29 27.46
C ALA A 15 25.44 -24.79 27.79
N GLY A 16 24.11 -25.10 27.82
CA GLY A 16 23.45 -26.25 27.12
C GLY A 16 23.12 -27.61 27.83
N PRO A 17 22.44 -28.60 27.17
CA PRO A 17 21.50 -28.52 26.01
C PRO A 17 20.35 -29.62 25.86
N THR A 18 19.44 -29.43 24.87
CA THR A 18 18.63 -30.41 24.05
C THR A 18 17.28 -31.08 24.49
N GLY A 19 16.28 -31.09 23.57
CA GLY A 19 15.20 -32.11 23.41
C GLY A 19 13.92 -31.70 22.61
N ALA A 20 13.48 -32.47 21.58
CA ALA A 20 12.35 -32.09 20.66
C ALA A 20 11.49 -33.29 20.14
N VAL A 21 10.40 -33.05 19.34
CA VAL A 21 9.91 -33.79 18.11
C VAL A 21 8.37 -33.80 17.81
N LYS A 22 7.97 -33.20 16.65
CA LYS A 22 6.89 -33.49 15.63
C LYS A 22 5.35 -33.43 15.89
N ALA A 23 4.60 -33.27 14.77
CA ALA A 23 3.17 -32.88 14.62
C ALA A 23 2.36 -33.69 13.54
N ALA A 24 1.14 -33.18 13.16
CA ALA A 24 0.21 -33.57 12.07
C ALA A 24 -0.64 -34.88 12.25
N PRO A 25 -1.77 -35.13 11.51
CA PRO A 25 -2.37 -34.38 10.37
C PRO A 25 -3.94 -34.19 10.41
N ASP A 26 -4.48 -33.71 9.27
CA ASP A 26 -5.88 -33.28 8.93
C ASP A 26 -6.81 -34.38 8.29
N LEU A 27 -8.15 -34.15 8.19
CA LEU A 27 -9.18 -34.88 7.39
C LEU A 27 -10.53 -34.07 7.16
N PRO A 28 -11.36 -34.37 6.11
CA PRO A 28 -12.03 -33.33 5.28
C PRO A 28 -13.60 -33.28 5.21
N HIS A 29 -14.10 -32.33 4.40
CA HIS A 29 -15.51 -31.97 4.10
C HIS A 29 -16.43 -33.06 3.44
N PRO A 30 -17.77 -32.93 3.59
CA PRO A 30 -18.82 -33.61 2.79
C PRO A 30 -19.42 -32.69 1.68
N ALA A 31 -20.46 -33.14 0.95
CA ALA A 31 -21.01 -32.46 -0.24
C ALA A 31 -22.55 -32.31 -0.27
N HIS A 32 -23.04 -31.34 -1.06
CA HIS A 32 -24.43 -30.86 -1.15
C HIS A 32 -25.48 -31.88 -1.68
N PRO A 33 -26.80 -31.65 -1.45
CA PRO A 33 -27.92 -32.47 -1.94
C PRO A 33 -28.42 -32.09 -3.35
N GLN A 34 -29.61 -32.59 -3.76
CA GLN A 34 -30.27 -32.22 -5.03
C GLN A 34 -31.61 -31.48 -4.77
N PRO A 35 -32.01 -30.53 -5.64
CA PRO A 35 -33.23 -29.74 -5.48
C PRO A 35 -34.53 -30.53 -5.66
N LEU A 36 -35.63 -29.97 -5.14
CA LEU A 36 -36.98 -30.53 -5.14
C LEU A 36 -37.88 -29.89 -6.23
N GLN A 37 -39.17 -30.28 -6.28
CA GLN A 37 -40.11 -29.78 -7.29
C GLN A 37 -41.01 -28.68 -6.71
N PRO A 38 -41.19 -27.54 -7.42
CA PRO A 38 -41.97 -26.40 -6.92
C PRO A 38 -43.47 -26.69 -6.78
N ALA A 39 -44.14 -25.86 -5.98
CA ALA A 39 -45.55 -25.97 -5.65
C ALA A 39 -46.50 -25.50 -6.78
N ALA A 40 -47.79 -25.34 -6.48
CA ALA A 40 -48.83 -25.15 -7.48
C ALA A 40 -49.43 -23.74 -7.48
N ARG A 41 -49.15 -22.98 -8.56
CA ARG A 41 -49.60 -21.61 -8.86
C ARG A 41 -50.91 -21.15 -8.16
N PRO A 42 -50.91 -19.93 -7.57
CA PRO A 42 -52.12 -19.15 -7.31
C PRO A 42 -52.99 -18.89 -8.56
N ALA A 43 -54.14 -18.27 -8.36
CA ALA A 43 -55.05 -17.95 -9.46
C ALA A 43 -54.71 -16.59 -10.08
N ALA A 44 -54.46 -16.56 -11.40
CA ALA A 44 -53.96 -15.40 -12.14
C ALA A 44 -54.63 -14.07 -11.74
N GLN A 45 -53.79 -13.12 -11.33
CA GLN A 45 -54.13 -11.76 -10.92
C GLN A 45 -54.65 -10.93 -12.12
N ALA A 46 -55.10 -9.70 -11.86
CA ALA A 46 -55.29 -8.72 -12.93
C ALA A 46 -53.95 -8.10 -13.32
N GLU A 47 -53.84 -7.62 -14.56
CA GLU A 47 -52.70 -6.85 -15.06
C GLU A 47 -52.64 -5.50 -14.31
N ALA A 48 -51.57 -5.29 -13.54
CA ALA A 48 -51.36 -4.08 -12.73
C ALA A 48 -50.70 -2.94 -13.53
N GLU A 49 -50.54 -1.76 -12.93
CA GLU A 49 -49.72 -0.68 -13.52
C GLU A 49 -48.22 -0.94 -13.26
N TRP A 50 -47.88 -1.47 -12.08
CA TRP A 50 -46.51 -1.83 -11.69
C TRP A 50 -46.42 -3.21 -11.02
N THR A 51 -45.29 -3.87 -11.22
CA THR A 51 -44.76 -4.92 -10.33
C THR A 51 -43.33 -4.55 -9.95
N ILE A 52 -43.07 -4.46 -8.65
CA ILE A 52 -41.73 -4.24 -8.08
C ILE A 52 -41.18 -5.60 -7.64
N LEU A 53 -39.97 -5.91 -8.06
CA LEU A 53 -39.21 -7.10 -7.72
C LEU A 53 -38.09 -6.67 -6.78
N LEU A 54 -38.07 -7.21 -5.56
CA LEU A 54 -36.97 -7.07 -4.62
C LEU A 54 -36.16 -8.38 -4.65
N TYR A 55 -34.87 -8.30 -4.95
CA TYR A 55 -33.92 -9.41 -4.88
C TYR A 55 -32.93 -9.07 -3.76
N GLN A 56 -33.17 -9.64 -2.59
CA GLN A 56 -32.54 -9.24 -1.34
C GLN A 56 -31.71 -10.42 -0.86
N ASP A 57 -30.40 -10.33 -1.06
CA ASP A 57 -29.46 -11.33 -0.57
C ASP A 57 -29.07 -10.95 0.85
N ALA A 58 -29.45 -11.78 1.82
CA ALA A 58 -29.19 -11.53 3.24
C ALA A 58 -28.53 -12.75 3.90
N ASP A 59 -27.81 -13.56 3.11
CA ASP A 59 -26.90 -14.60 3.60
C ASP A 59 -25.54 -14.02 4.06
N ASP A 60 -25.50 -12.75 4.48
CA ASP A 60 -24.33 -12.15 5.15
C ASP A 60 -24.64 -11.82 6.61
N GLU A 61 -23.76 -12.28 7.52
CA GLU A 61 -23.83 -12.08 8.98
C GLU A 61 -24.09 -10.62 9.40
N MET A 62 -23.66 -9.66 8.57
CA MET A 62 -23.65 -8.23 8.89
C MET A 62 -24.80 -7.48 8.20
N LEU A 63 -25.14 -7.83 6.96
CA LEU A 63 -26.28 -7.22 6.25
C LEU A 63 -27.64 -7.88 6.55
N GLU A 64 -27.69 -9.09 7.13
CA GLU A 64 -28.94 -9.81 7.42
C GLU A 64 -29.96 -8.94 8.17
N GLN A 65 -29.53 -8.22 9.21
CA GLN A 65 -30.44 -7.37 9.99
C GLN A 65 -31.00 -6.20 9.16
N ASP A 66 -30.13 -5.50 8.42
CA ASP A 66 -30.49 -4.25 7.76
C ASP A 66 -31.36 -4.48 6.51
N ILE A 67 -31.02 -5.49 5.70
CA ILE A 67 -31.83 -5.90 4.54
C ILE A 67 -33.23 -6.38 4.96
N LEU A 68 -33.37 -6.99 6.16
CA LEU A 68 -34.68 -7.36 6.71
C LEU A 68 -35.47 -6.19 7.28
N ILE A 69 -34.80 -5.15 7.81
CA ILE A 69 -35.47 -3.90 8.18
C ILE A 69 -36.03 -3.23 6.93
N ASP A 70 -35.26 -3.19 5.83
CA ASP A 70 -35.69 -2.60 4.55
C ASP A 70 -36.80 -3.42 3.86
N PHE A 71 -36.76 -4.74 4.01
CA PHE A 71 -37.89 -5.59 3.62
C PHE A 71 -39.17 -5.25 4.43
N ASN A 72 -39.04 -4.97 5.74
CA ASN A 72 -40.17 -4.54 6.58
C ASN A 72 -40.63 -3.10 6.28
N GLU A 73 -39.73 -2.18 5.92
CA GLU A 73 -40.08 -0.85 5.39
C GLU A 73 -41.00 -0.95 4.17
N ALA A 74 -40.79 -1.93 3.30
CA ALA A 74 -41.70 -2.23 2.19
C ALA A 74 -43.07 -2.78 2.65
N GLU A 75 -43.15 -3.48 3.80
CA GLU A 75 -44.42 -3.95 4.41
C GLU A 75 -45.27 -2.80 5.00
N VAL A 76 -44.67 -1.67 5.41
CA VAL A 76 -45.42 -0.47 5.84
C VAL A 76 -46.35 0.05 4.74
N ILE A 77 -45.98 -0.18 3.47
CA ILE A 77 -46.73 0.27 2.29
C ILE A 77 -47.47 -0.90 1.62
N GLY A 78 -46.76 -1.97 1.30
CA GLY A 78 -47.28 -3.22 0.73
C GLY A 78 -47.93 -3.12 -0.66
N SER A 79 -48.36 -4.28 -1.15
CA SER A 79 -49.04 -4.41 -2.45
C SER A 79 -50.48 -3.89 -2.45
N SER A 80 -50.96 -3.49 -3.63
CA SER A 80 -52.30 -2.92 -3.87
C SER A 80 -52.97 -3.49 -5.13
N ASP A 81 -54.20 -3.03 -5.44
CA ASP A 81 -54.92 -3.38 -6.69
C ASP A 81 -54.21 -2.87 -7.97
N GLU A 82 -53.28 -1.91 -7.88
CA GLU A 82 -52.61 -1.26 -9.03
C GLU A 82 -51.07 -1.40 -9.02
N VAL A 83 -50.47 -1.84 -7.91
CA VAL A 83 -49.02 -2.06 -7.72
C VAL A 83 -48.81 -3.39 -6.98
N ASN A 84 -48.11 -4.36 -7.59
CA ASN A 84 -47.60 -5.53 -6.88
C ASN A 84 -46.19 -5.24 -6.34
N ILE A 85 -45.85 -5.77 -5.18
CA ILE A 85 -44.49 -5.82 -4.65
C ILE A 85 -44.23 -7.28 -4.27
N VAL A 86 -43.15 -7.86 -4.78
CA VAL A 86 -42.74 -9.25 -4.51
C VAL A 86 -41.26 -9.28 -4.21
N ALA A 87 -40.88 -10.10 -3.23
CA ALA A 87 -39.49 -10.28 -2.85
C ALA A 87 -39.05 -11.74 -3.04
N GLN A 88 -37.78 -11.92 -3.38
CA GLN A 88 -37.00 -13.09 -2.98
C GLN A 88 -35.99 -12.61 -1.95
N VAL A 89 -36.00 -13.25 -0.77
CA VAL A 89 -35.14 -12.91 0.37
C VAL A 89 -34.43 -14.18 0.80
N ASP A 90 -33.11 -14.15 0.91
CA ASP A 90 -32.33 -15.19 1.61
C ASP A 90 -31.89 -14.72 3.00
N ARG A 91 -31.40 -15.64 3.85
CA ARG A 91 -31.04 -15.34 5.25
C ARG A 91 -29.98 -16.26 5.84
N PHE A 92 -28.97 -15.65 6.45
CA PHE A 92 -27.85 -16.29 7.14
C PHE A 92 -28.23 -17.14 8.37
N ASP A 93 -27.51 -18.25 8.63
CA ASP A 93 -27.68 -19.09 9.85
C ASP A 93 -27.00 -18.45 11.08
N GLY A 94 -27.51 -17.29 11.49
CA GLY A 94 -27.33 -16.77 12.85
C GLY A 94 -26.75 -15.36 13.03
N GLY A 95 -26.89 -14.45 12.06
CA GLY A 95 -26.51 -13.04 12.23
C GLY A 95 -27.52 -12.27 13.08
N TYR A 96 -28.81 -12.49 12.83
CA TYR A 96 -29.92 -11.75 13.44
C TYR A 96 -31.08 -12.66 13.91
N ASP A 97 -31.25 -12.86 15.23
CA ASP A 97 -32.32 -13.71 15.80
C ASP A 97 -33.75 -13.11 15.72
N GLY A 98 -33.90 -11.98 15.02
CA GLY A 98 -35.15 -11.27 14.84
C GLY A 98 -35.99 -11.69 13.63
N MET A 99 -37.16 -11.07 13.52
CA MET A 99 -38.09 -11.18 12.38
C MET A 99 -38.44 -12.61 11.92
N GLY A 100 -38.39 -13.57 12.84
CA GLY A 100 -38.85 -14.94 12.63
C GLY A 100 -37.79 -16.02 12.51
N ASP A 101 -36.49 -15.68 12.49
CA ASP A 101 -35.35 -16.62 12.62
C ASP A 101 -35.47 -17.80 11.61
N TRP A 102 -35.32 -17.50 10.31
CA TRP A 102 -35.38 -18.49 9.23
C TRP A 102 -34.11 -18.45 8.38
N THR A 103 -33.67 -19.62 7.92
CA THR A 103 -32.41 -19.86 7.23
C THR A 103 -32.71 -20.57 5.90
N SER A 104 -33.29 -19.83 4.95
CA SER A 104 -33.59 -20.32 3.59
C SER A 104 -34.14 -19.23 2.66
N THR A 105 -33.86 -19.38 1.37
CA THR A 105 -34.43 -18.52 0.33
C THR A 105 -35.94 -18.67 0.26
N LYS A 106 -36.65 -17.53 0.38
CA LYS A 106 -38.12 -17.47 0.36
C LYS A 106 -38.63 -16.45 -0.62
N ARG A 107 -39.83 -16.71 -1.15
CA ARG A 107 -40.56 -15.78 -2.03
C ARG A 107 -41.82 -15.27 -1.34
N PHE A 108 -42.01 -13.95 -1.32
CA PHE A 108 -43.11 -13.28 -0.63
C PHE A 108 -43.98 -12.47 -1.60
N TYR A 109 -45.29 -12.39 -1.34
CA TYR A 109 -46.13 -11.29 -1.79
C TYR A 109 -46.19 -10.26 -0.65
N VAL A 110 -45.62 -9.07 -0.89
CA VAL A 110 -45.45 -8.09 0.19
C VAL A 110 -46.80 -7.46 0.53
N THR A 111 -47.29 -7.67 1.75
CA THR A 111 -48.62 -7.20 2.18
C THR A 111 -48.54 -6.08 3.19
N GLN A 112 -49.47 -5.12 3.12
CA GLN A 112 -49.43 -3.97 4.02
C GLN A 112 -49.81 -4.33 5.47
N ASP A 113 -48.93 -4.01 6.42
CA ASP A 113 -49.32 -3.70 7.80
C ASP A 113 -48.64 -2.45 8.38
N SER A 114 -48.02 -2.52 9.55
CA SER A 114 -47.37 -1.40 10.26
C SER A 114 -46.52 -1.86 11.46
N ASP A 115 -45.90 -3.05 11.42
CA ASP A 115 -45.18 -3.66 12.55
C ASP A 115 -43.69 -3.85 12.25
N LEU A 116 -42.91 -2.77 12.35
CA LEU A 116 -41.46 -2.70 12.09
C LEU A 116 -40.57 -3.61 12.97
N GLU A 117 -41.15 -4.50 13.78
CA GLU A 117 -40.45 -5.48 14.63
C GLU A 117 -40.56 -6.93 14.09
N GLU A 118 -41.52 -7.27 13.22
CA GLU A 118 -41.83 -8.64 12.76
C GLU A 118 -42.31 -8.67 11.30
N ILE A 119 -41.90 -9.65 10.49
CA ILE A 119 -42.33 -9.79 9.08
C ILE A 119 -43.74 -10.39 8.95
N GLY A 120 -44.64 -9.68 8.27
CA GLY A 120 -46.07 -10.00 8.16
C GLY A 120 -46.54 -10.63 6.84
N SER A 121 -45.72 -10.61 5.77
CA SER A 121 -46.12 -10.92 4.39
C SER A 121 -46.53 -12.36 4.08
N GLU A 122 -47.23 -12.54 2.95
CA GLU A 122 -47.67 -13.86 2.48
C GLU A 122 -46.49 -14.61 1.81
N GLU A 123 -45.86 -15.51 2.58
CA GLU A 123 -44.94 -16.55 2.08
C GLU A 123 -45.61 -17.38 0.98
N LEU A 124 -45.03 -17.39 -0.23
CA LEU A 124 -45.58 -18.02 -1.44
C LEU A 124 -44.93 -19.36 -1.79
N ASP A 125 -43.59 -19.43 -1.64
CA ASP A 125 -42.76 -20.63 -1.81
C ASP A 125 -41.53 -20.49 -0.90
N ASP A 126 -41.02 -21.63 -0.43
CA ASP A 126 -39.80 -21.81 0.36
C ASP A 126 -38.90 -22.74 -0.47
N LEU A 127 -37.75 -22.22 -0.91
CA LEU A 127 -36.90 -22.89 -1.88
C LEU A 127 -35.94 -23.89 -1.21
N GLY A 128 -35.66 -23.69 0.09
CA GLY A 128 -34.39 -24.11 0.72
C GLY A 128 -33.23 -23.22 0.22
N GLU A 129 -31.99 -23.48 0.65
CA GLU A 129 -30.81 -22.77 0.12
C GLU A 129 -30.77 -22.73 -1.40
N THR A 130 -30.58 -21.52 -1.93
CA THR A 130 -30.24 -21.26 -3.33
C THR A 130 -29.20 -20.16 -3.39
N ASN A 131 -28.07 -20.45 -4.04
CA ASN A 131 -27.03 -19.47 -4.27
C ASN A 131 -27.62 -18.23 -4.98
N MET A 132 -27.56 -17.07 -4.32
CA MET A 132 -28.12 -15.80 -4.77
C MET A 132 -27.18 -15.07 -5.75
N ALA A 133 -25.88 -15.34 -5.67
CA ALA A 133 -24.88 -14.94 -6.66
C ALA A 133 -25.11 -15.60 -8.04
N ASP A 134 -25.64 -16.84 -8.08
CA ASP A 134 -25.90 -17.59 -9.31
C ASP A 134 -26.90 -16.82 -10.18
N SER A 135 -26.39 -16.30 -11.30
CA SER A 135 -27.15 -15.61 -12.34
C SER A 135 -28.45 -16.33 -12.76
N GLN A 136 -28.50 -17.66 -12.65
CA GLN A 136 -29.70 -18.47 -12.92
C GLN A 136 -30.79 -18.32 -11.84
N THR A 137 -30.44 -18.07 -10.58
CA THR A 137 -31.37 -17.80 -9.47
C THR A 137 -32.12 -16.49 -9.71
N LEU A 138 -31.40 -15.44 -10.14
CA LEU A 138 -31.99 -14.16 -10.56
C LEU A 138 -32.93 -14.33 -11.77
N VAL A 139 -32.52 -15.10 -12.80
CA VAL A 139 -33.39 -15.43 -13.95
C VAL A 139 -34.67 -16.13 -13.49
N ASP A 140 -34.57 -17.15 -12.62
CA ASP A 140 -35.71 -17.91 -12.14
C ASP A 140 -36.63 -17.10 -11.20
N PHE A 141 -36.11 -16.05 -10.55
CA PHE A 141 -36.92 -15.07 -9.81
C PHE A 141 -37.67 -14.13 -10.76
N ILE A 142 -36.98 -13.47 -11.70
CA ILE A 142 -37.59 -12.53 -12.66
C ILE A 142 -38.67 -13.24 -13.48
N VAL A 143 -38.37 -14.43 -14.02
CA VAL A 143 -39.32 -15.23 -14.82
C VAL A 143 -40.55 -15.62 -13.99
N TRP A 144 -40.35 -16.02 -12.72
CA TRP A 144 -41.46 -16.32 -11.81
C TRP A 144 -42.31 -15.09 -11.49
N ALA A 145 -41.69 -13.93 -11.25
CA ALA A 145 -42.39 -12.69 -10.89
C ALA A 145 -43.28 -12.22 -12.04
N VAL A 146 -42.73 -12.13 -13.26
CA VAL A 146 -43.47 -11.69 -14.45
C VAL A 146 -44.60 -12.66 -14.84
N ASP A 147 -44.40 -13.98 -14.71
CA ASP A 147 -45.40 -14.98 -15.12
C ASP A 147 -46.53 -15.22 -14.07
N ASN A 148 -46.38 -14.70 -12.84
CA ASN A 148 -47.41 -14.73 -11.79
C ASN A 148 -48.04 -13.36 -11.48
N PHE A 149 -47.26 -12.28 -11.53
CA PHE A 149 -47.65 -10.90 -11.17
C PHE A 149 -47.50 -9.94 -12.37
N PRO A 150 -48.30 -10.10 -13.44
CA PRO A 150 -48.17 -9.29 -14.64
C PRO A 150 -48.57 -7.84 -14.41
N ALA A 151 -47.75 -6.92 -14.90
CA ALA A 151 -47.98 -5.48 -14.90
C ALA A 151 -47.60 -4.83 -16.24
N GLN A 152 -47.95 -3.55 -16.40
CA GLN A 152 -47.54 -2.72 -17.54
C GLN A 152 -46.09 -2.23 -17.44
N LYS A 153 -45.53 -2.16 -16.22
CA LYS A 153 -44.17 -1.70 -15.92
C LYS A 153 -43.55 -2.59 -14.86
N TYR A 154 -42.22 -2.71 -14.88
CA TYR A 154 -41.46 -3.50 -13.91
C TYR A 154 -40.27 -2.72 -13.38
N ALA A 155 -40.06 -2.75 -12.07
CA ALA A 155 -38.81 -2.36 -11.45
C ALA A 155 -38.16 -3.61 -10.84
N LEU A 156 -36.86 -3.78 -11.06
CA LEU A 156 -36.02 -4.68 -10.28
C LEU A 156 -35.19 -3.81 -9.33
N ILE A 157 -35.10 -4.20 -8.06
CA ILE A 157 -34.16 -3.63 -7.09
C ILE A 157 -33.39 -4.81 -6.50
N MET A 158 -32.07 -4.70 -6.46
CA MET A 158 -31.15 -5.72 -5.96
C MET A 158 -30.36 -5.12 -4.79
N SER A 159 -30.42 -5.78 -3.63
CA SER A 159 -29.82 -5.31 -2.37
C SER A 159 -28.80 -6.34 -1.87
N ASP A 160 -27.53 -5.92 -1.75
CA ASP A 160 -26.39 -6.59 -1.09
C ASP A 160 -25.14 -5.67 -1.21
N HIS A 161 -23.97 -6.16 -0.81
CA HIS A 161 -22.65 -5.71 -1.28
C HIS A 161 -22.58 -5.41 -2.78
N GLY A 162 -21.78 -4.39 -3.11
CA GLY A 162 -21.38 -4.04 -4.47
C GLY A 162 -19.92 -3.60 -4.51
N ALA A 163 -19.27 -3.80 -5.66
CA ALA A 163 -17.88 -3.46 -5.91
C ALA A 163 -17.69 -2.58 -7.16
N GLY A 164 -18.76 -2.17 -7.84
CA GLY A 164 -18.71 -1.48 -9.13
C GLY A 164 -18.53 -2.45 -10.29
N TRP A 165 -17.52 -2.21 -11.15
CA TRP A 165 -17.29 -3.04 -12.33
C TRP A 165 -17.12 -4.56 -12.10
N PRO A 166 -16.57 -5.06 -10.97
CA PRO A 166 -16.50 -6.50 -10.72
C PRO A 166 -17.89 -7.15 -10.65
N GLY A 167 -18.82 -6.52 -9.93
CA GLY A 167 -20.12 -7.09 -9.57
C GLY A 167 -20.48 -6.79 -8.11
N GLY A 168 -21.22 -7.72 -7.50
CA GLY A 168 -21.72 -7.68 -6.12
C GLY A 168 -22.51 -8.95 -5.81
N TRP A 169 -23.42 -8.92 -4.84
CA TRP A 169 -24.32 -10.04 -4.53
C TRP A 169 -23.54 -11.32 -4.18
N ASN A 170 -22.90 -11.29 -3.01
CA ASN A 170 -21.85 -12.22 -2.56
C ASN A 170 -22.36 -13.29 -1.58
N ASP A 171 -22.73 -14.45 -2.11
CA ASP A 171 -23.34 -15.59 -1.41
C ASP A 171 -22.32 -16.57 -0.76
N PRO A 172 -22.38 -16.83 0.57
CA PRO A 172 -21.49 -17.77 1.26
C PRO A 172 -22.05 -19.20 1.57
N ASP A 173 -23.36 -19.51 1.56
CA ASP A 173 -23.90 -20.89 1.59
C ASP A 173 -25.01 -21.10 0.53
N PRO A 174 -24.75 -21.79 -0.61
CA PRO A 174 -23.75 -22.85 -0.82
C PRO A 174 -22.42 -22.38 -1.41
N GLY A 175 -21.53 -21.90 -0.54
CA GLY A 175 -20.30 -21.21 -0.90
C GLY A 175 -19.27 -22.00 -1.69
N GLY A 176 -18.45 -21.22 -2.37
CA GLY A 176 -17.37 -21.62 -3.25
C GLY A 176 -16.76 -20.37 -3.89
N LEU A 177 -16.39 -20.48 -5.16
CA LEU A 177 -16.06 -19.36 -6.06
C LEU A 177 -16.94 -19.47 -7.33
N GLY A 178 -18.22 -19.81 -7.12
CA GLY A 178 -19.19 -20.00 -8.19
C GLY A 178 -18.95 -21.16 -9.15
N PRO A 179 -19.79 -21.25 -10.20
CA PRO A 179 -19.55 -22.10 -11.37
C PRO A 179 -18.53 -21.49 -12.34
N ASP A 180 -18.36 -20.16 -12.32
CA ASP A 180 -17.67 -19.37 -13.32
C ASP A 180 -16.41 -18.70 -12.72
N ALA A 181 -15.31 -19.45 -12.75
CA ALA A 181 -14.03 -19.08 -12.15
C ALA A 181 -13.32 -17.95 -12.93
N VAL A 182 -13.67 -16.70 -12.59
CA VAL A 182 -12.91 -15.49 -12.94
C VAL A 182 -11.88 -15.15 -11.87
N ALA A 183 -10.76 -14.52 -12.26
CA ALA A 183 -9.65 -14.28 -11.35
C ALA A 183 -9.99 -13.28 -10.22
N VAL A 184 -10.94 -12.35 -10.43
CA VAL A 184 -11.45 -11.49 -9.34
C VAL A 184 -12.17 -12.27 -8.24
N ALA A 185 -12.78 -13.43 -8.54
CA ALA A 185 -13.34 -14.32 -7.52
C ALA A 185 -12.23 -14.97 -6.67
N GLU A 186 -11.12 -15.39 -7.31
CA GLU A 186 -9.95 -15.92 -6.59
C GLU A 186 -9.27 -14.84 -5.70
N LEU A 187 -9.31 -13.56 -6.10
CA LEU A 187 -8.83 -12.43 -5.29
C LEU A 187 -9.75 -12.15 -4.09
N PHE A 188 -11.07 -12.02 -4.30
CA PHE A 188 -12.01 -11.68 -3.23
C PHE A 188 -12.31 -12.87 -2.29
N GLY A 189 -12.06 -14.11 -2.74
CA GLY A 189 -12.20 -15.33 -1.93
C GLY A 189 -13.66 -15.77 -1.67
N VAL A 190 -14.61 -15.19 -2.40
CA VAL A 190 -16.06 -15.43 -2.30
C VAL A 190 -16.69 -15.63 -3.68
N ASP A 191 -17.89 -16.21 -3.70
CA ASP A 191 -18.77 -16.19 -4.87
C ASP A 191 -19.39 -14.78 -5.05
N GLY A 192 -19.90 -14.47 -6.24
CA GLY A 192 -20.47 -13.16 -6.54
C GLY A 192 -21.11 -13.10 -7.92
N MET A 193 -22.14 -12.28 -8.11
CA MET A 193 -22.77 -12.10 -9.42
C MET A 193 -21.96 -11.08 -10.24
N TRP A 194 -21.08 -11.59 -11.10
CA TRP A 194 -20.15 -10.76 -11.86
C TRP A 194 -20.84 -9.98 -12.99
N LEU A 195 -20.31 -8.81 -13.37
CA LEU A 195 -21.08 -7.84 -14.18
C LEU A 195 -21.53 -8.34 -15.57
N MET A 196 -20.72 -9.16 -16.24
CA MET A 196 -21.07 -9.83 -17.51
C MET A 196 -22.17 -10.90 -17.36
N GLU A 197 -22.31 -11.48 -16.17
CA GLU A 197 -23.34 -12.48 -15.86
C GLU A 197 -24.67 -11.79 -15.54
N LEU A 198 -24.64 -10.61 -14.91
CA LEU A 198 -25.82 -9.76 -14.72
C LEU A 198 -26.42 -9.32 -16.08
N ASP A 199 -25.60 -8.89 -17.04
CA ASP A 199 -26.01 -8.63 -18.43
C ASP A 199 -26.67 -9.87 -19.05
N GLN A 200 -26.01 -11.03 -18.96
CA GLN A 200 -26.53 -12.30 -19.49
C GLN A 200 -27.86 -12.69 -18.83
N ALA A 201 -27.99 -12.60 -17.51
CA ALA A 201 -29.19 -12.94 -16.74
C ALA A 201 -30.37 -12.03 -17.08
N LEU A 202 -30.15 -10.71 -17.06
CA LEU A 202 -31.15 -9.73 -17.47
C LEU A 202 -31.53 -9.90 -18.94
N GLY A 203 -30.62 -10.40 -19.78
CA GLY A 203 -30.86 -10.75 -21.18
C GLY A 203 -31.76 -11.97 -21.32
N GLU A 204 -31.39 -13.08 -20.70
CA GLU A 204 -32.16 -14.33 -20.75
C GLU A 204 -33.55 -14.17 -20.10
N ALA A 205 -33.65 -13.52 -18.95
CA ALA A 205 -34.93 -13.29 -18.28
C ALA A 205 -35.91 -12.48 -19.17
N ARG A 206 -35.41 -11.49 -19.92
CA ARG A 206 -36.20 -10.75 -20.92
C ARG A 206 -36.62 -11.62 -22.10
N ASP A 207 -35.72 -12.46 -22.63
CA ASP A 207 -36.02 -13.36 -23.75
C ASP A 207 -37.00 -14.50 -23.36
N GLN A 208 -36.93 -14.98 -22.11
CA GLN A 208 -37.87 -15.97 -21.54
C GLN A 208 -39.26 -15.37 -21.27
N THR A 209 -39.34 -14.17 -20.68
CA THR A 209 -40.62 -13.51 -20.34
C THR A 209 -41.28 -12.79 -21.52
N GLY A 210 -40.49 -12.31 -22.47
CA GLY A 210 -40.93 -11.37 -23.52
C GLY A 210 -40.99 -9.91 -23.07
N LEU A 211 -40.32 -9.55 -21.97
CA LEU A 211 -40.22 -8.17 -21.47
C LEU A 211 -39.31 -7.32 -22.39
N ASP A 212 -39.83 -6.19 -22.89
CA ASP A 212 -39.08 -5.26 -23.77
C ASP A 212 -37.84 -4.69 -23.06
N LYS A 213 -38.07 -4.09 -21.89
CA LYS A 213 -37.09 -3.59 -20.91
C LYS A 213 -37.79 -3.50 -19.55
N PHE A 214 -37.03 -3.55 -18.47
CA PHE A 214 -37.48 -3.01 -17.18
C PHE A 214 -37.66 -1.50 -17.28
N ASP A 215 -38.62 -0.94 -16.55
CA ASP A 215 -38.74 0.51 -16.42
C ASP A 215 -37.72 1.07 -15.41
N LEU A 216 -37.26 0.26 -14.46
CA LEU A 216 -36.17 0.61 -13.52
C LEU A 216 -35.33 -0.63 -13.17
N ILE A 217 -34.01 -0.46 -13.05
CA ILE A 217 -33.10 -1.41 -12.39
C ILE A 217 -32.34 -0.64 -11.29
N GLY A 218 -32.56 -0.99 -10.04
CA GLY A 218 -31.93 -0.37 -8.87
C GLY A 218 -30.87 -1.27 -8.24
N PHE A 219 -29.76 -0.66 -7.84
CA PHE A 219 -28.70 -1.28 -7.06
C PHE A 219 -28.62 -0.56 -5.72
N ASP A 220 -29.19 -1.18 -4.70
CA ASP A 220 -29.19 -0.79 -3.29
C ASP A 220 -27.91 -1.42 -2.69
N ALA A 221 -26.76 -0.91 -3.18
CA ALA A 221 -25.48 -1.61 -3.19
C ALA A 221 -24.31 -0.66 -3.49
N CYS A 222 -23.23 -0.79 -2.71
CA CYS A 222 -22.03 0.07 -2.76
C CYS A 222 -21.39 0.16 -4.16
N LEU A 223 -20.85 1.33 -4.51
CA LEU A 223 -19.98 1.58 -5.69
C LEU A 223 -20.61 1.32 -7.08
N MET A 224 -21.88 0.93 -7.18
CA MET A 224 -22.51 0.48 -8.44
C MET A 224 -22.83 1.59 -9.46
N SER A 225 -22.66 2.88 -9.14
CA SER A 225 -22.92 4.03 -10.04
C SER A 225 -21.75 4.31 -10.99
N GLN A 226 -21.20 3.25 -11.57
CA GLN A 226 -20.08 3.25 -12.51
C GLN A 226 -20.58 3.20 -13.97
N LEU A 227 -19.86 3.87 -14.89
CA LEU A 227 -20.21 3.90 -16.31
C LEU A 227 -20.16 2.50 -16.96
N GLU A 228 -19.27 1.66 -16.45
CA GLU A 228 -19.09 0.24 -16.69
C GLU A 228 -20.41 -0.51 -16.40
N VAL A 229 -20.95 -0.33 -15.19
CA VAL A 229 -22.19 -0.96 -14.70
C VAL A 229 -23.40 -0.45 -15.47
N PHE A 230 -23.53 0.88 -15.65
CA PHE A 230 -24.62 1.46 -16.41
C PHE A 230 -24.60 1.04 -17.88
N SER A 231 -23.41 0.82 -18.47
CA SER A 231 -23.30 0.23 -19.81
C SER A 231 -23.87 -1.18 -19.83
N ALA A 232 -23.44 -2.05 -18.90
CA ALA A 232 -23.92 -3.44 -18.79
C ALA A 232 -25.45 -3.55 -18.74
N VAL A 233 -26.14 -2.71 -17.94
CA VAL A 233 -27.61 -2.74 -17.84
C VAL A 233 -28.36 -1.87 -18.85
N ALA A 234 -27.67 -1.02 -19.63
CA ALA A 234 -28.29 -0.16 -20.64
C ALA A 234 -29.15 -0.90 -21.69
N PRO A 235 -28.87 -2.15 -22.12
CA PRO A 235 -29.78 -2.89 -23.00
C PRO A 235 -31.08 -3.35 -22.32
N HIS A 236 -31.15 -3.39 -20.98
CA HIS A 236 -32.17 -4.10 -20.19
C HIS A 236 -33.11 -3.17 -19.42
N GLY A 237 -32.60 -2.08 -18.83
CA GLY A 237 -33.39 -1.07 -18.12
C GLY A 237 -33.70 0.18 -18.95
N ARG A 238 -34.73 0.95 -18.57
CA ARG A 238 -34.93 2.33 -19.07
C ARG A 238 -34.27 3.35 -18.17
N TYR A 239 -34.32 3.11 -16.86
CA TYR A 239 -33.75 3.94 -15.83
C TYR A 239 -32.93 3.07 -14.87
N SER A 240 -31.89 3.64 -14.26
CA SER A 240 -31.16 3.03 -13.15
C SER A 240 -31.04 3.96 -11.96
N VAL A 241 -30.83 3.39 -10.77
CA VAL A 241 -30.40 4.10 -9.55
C VAL A 241 -29.28 3.30 -8.86
N ALA A 242 -28.23 3.97 -8.39
CA ALA A 242 -27.09 3.40 -7.67
C ALA A 242 -26.27 4.47 -6.92
N SER A 243 -25.38 4.06 -6.00
CA SER A 243 -24.38 4.92 -5.34
C SER A 243 -23.01 4.91 -6.02
N GLN A 244 -22.30 6.04 -6.04
CA GLN A 244 -20.88 6.11 -6.42
C GLN A 244 -19.96 5.60 -5.32
N GLU A 245 -20.44 5.63 -4.08
CA GLU A 245 -19.71 5.38 -2.84
C GLU A 245 -20.32 4.18 -2.11
N LEU A 246 -19.88 3.92 -0.89
CA LEU A 246 -20.55 3.04 0.05
C LEU A 246 -21.99 3.55 0.36
N GLU A 247 -22.91 2.61 0.55
CA GLU A 247 -24.25 2.89 1.07
C GLU A 247 -24.31 2.47 2.54
N PRO A 248 -24.89 3.28 3.45
CA PRO A 248 -24.99 2.96 4.86
C PRO A 248 -26.08 1.89 5.09
N GLY A 249 -26.00 1.15 6.20
CA GLY A 249 -26.96 0.10 6.58
C GLY A 249 -28.39 0.59 6.85
N VAL A 250 -28.69 1.88 6.68
CA VAL A 250 -30.09 2.35 6.56
C VAL A 250 -30.69 2.18 5.16
N GLY A 251 -29.87 1.82 4.17
CA GLY A 251 -30.29 1.45 2.82
C GLY A 251 -31.15 2.51 2.12
N TRP A 252 -31.93 2.05 1.14
CA TRP A 252 -32.90 2.91 0.48
C TRP A 252 -34.15 3.15 1.32
N ALA A 253 -34.73 4.34 1.20
CA ALA A 253 -35.95 4.73 1.90
C ALA A 253 -37.21 4.05 1.34
N TYR A 254 -37.33 2.73 1.51
CA TYR A 254 -38.39 1.87 0.95
C TYR A 254 -39.78 2.38 1.30
N ALA A 255 -40.06 2.68 2.58
CA ALA A 255 -41.36 3.24 2.97
C ALA A 255 -41.63 4.59 2.27
N GLY A 256 -40.59 5.42 2.10
CA GLY A 256 -40.64 6.72 1.45
C GLY A 256 -41.01 6.67 -0.03
N PHE A 257 -40.24 5.96 -0.87
CA PHE A 257 -40.50 5.94 -2.31
C PHE A 257 -41.69 5.05 -2.70
N LEU A 258 -41.92 3.93 -1.99
CA LEU A 258 -43.10 3.09 -2.23
C LEU A 258 -44.40 3.82 -1.86
N GLN A 259 -44.39 4.70 -0.85
CA GLN A 259 -45.55 5.54 -0.56
C GLN A 259 -45.85 6.50 -1.73
N GLN A 260 -44.83 7.12 -2.34
CA GLN A 260 -45.04 7.98 -3.53
C GLN A 260 -45.59 7.20 -4.72
N LEU A 261 -45.11 5.97 -4.92
CA LEU A 261 -45.56 5.05 -5.97
C LEU A 261 -47.02 4.62 -5.79
N THR A 262 -47.42 4.25 -4.58
CA THR A 262 -48.79 3.78 -4.30
C THR A 262 -49.82 4.91 -4.26
N ASP A 263 -49.43 6.14 -3.90
CA ASP A 263 -50.28 7.34 -4.06
C ASP A 263 -50.43 7.77 -5.54
N ASN A 264 -49.50 7.36 -6.42
CA ASN A 264 -49.51 7.68 -7.85
C ASN A 264 -48.97 6.55 -8.77
N PRO A 265 -49.67 5.41 -8.94
CA PRO A 265 -49.21 4.30 -9.78
C PRO A 265 -49.02 4.66 -11.27
N ALA A 266 -49.58 5.80 -11.70
CA ALA A 266 -49.41 6.36 -13.03
C ALA A 266 -48.03 6.99 -13.28
N MET A 267 -47.15 7.12 -12.27
CA MET A 267 -45.80 7.68 -12.42
C MET A 267 -44.94 6.88 -13.42
N SER A 268 -43.97 7.53 -14.06
CA SER A 268 -42.99 6.90 -14.95
C SER A 268 -41.79 6.32 -14.20
N GLY A 269 -40.95 5.52 -14.87
CA GLY A 269 -39.70 5.04 -14.28
C GLY A 269 -38.75 6.18 -13.90
N ALA A 270 -38.68 7.26 -14.69
CA ALA A 270 -37.92 8.46 -14.33
C ALA A 270 -38.47 9.16 -13.08
N ASP A 271 -39.80 9.24 -12.92
CA ASP A 271 -40.41 9.77 -11.69
C ASP A 271 -40.09 8.89 -10.48
N LEU A 272 -40.00 7.55 -10.66
CA LEU A 272 -39.71 6.58 -9.59
C LEU A 272 -38.23 6.61 -9.19
N ALA A 273 -37.33 6.64 -10.17
CA ALA A 273 -35.89 6.77 -9.94
C ALA A 273 -35.57 8.09 -9.20
N ALA A 274 -36.19 9.20 -9.61
CA ALA A 274 -36.09 10.47 -8.88
C ALA A 274 -36.77 10.43 -7.50
N ALA A 275 -37.81 9.62 -7.29
CA ALA A 275 -38.44 9.45 -5.99
C ALA A 275 -37.50 8.76 -4.99
N ILE A 276 -36.78 7.72 -5.41
CA ILE A 276 -35.77 7.01 -4.60
C ILE A 276 -34.69 8.00 -4.14
N VAL A 277 -33.98 8.65 -5.07
CA VAL A 277 -32.92 9.63 -4.75
C VAL A 277 -33.42 10.79 -3.89
N SER A 278 -34.67 11.24 -4.07
CA SER A 278 -35.26 12.32 -3.25
C SER A 278 -35.82 11.89 -1.89
N THR A 279 -35.80 10.59 -1.57
CA THR A 279 -36.21 10.05 -0.26
C THR A 279 -35.10 9.35 0.50
N TYR A 280 -34.03 8.92 -0.16
CA TYR A 280 -32.84 8.31 0.44
C TYR A 280 -32.38 9.07 1.69
N ILE A 281 -32.25 8.37 2.82
CA ILE A 281 -32.09 8.89 4.20
C ILE A 281 -33.27 9.74 4.72
N ASP A 282 -33.74 10.74 3.98
CA ASP A 282 -34.74 11.73 4.44
C ASP A 282 -36.16 11.16 4.67
N GLY A 283 -36.45 9.98 4.13
CA GLY A 283 -37.77 9.35 4.11
C GLY A 283 -37.80 7.87 4.54
N ASP A 284 -36.68 7.33 5.03
CA ASP A 284 -36.60 6.01 5.68
C ASP A 284 -37.42 6.02 7.00
N ALA A 285 -38.07 4.91 7.33
CA ALA A 285 -38.95 4.79 8.49
C ALA A 285 -38.18 4.75 9.82
N ARG A 286 -36.93 4.24 9.84
CA ARG A 286 -36.02 4.37 11.00
C ARG A 286 -35.76 5.84 11.34
N VAL A 287 -35.69 6.73 10.36
CA VAL A 287 -35.49 8.18 10.49
C VAL A 287 -36.81 8.88 10.79
N VAL A 288 -37.92 8.57 10.10
CA VAL A 288 -39.16 9.36 10.24
C VAL A 288 -40.12 8.91 11.34
N ASP A 289 -40.19 7.64 11.75
CA ASP A 289 -41.07 7.22 12.87
C ASP A 289 -40.46 7.53 14.25
N ASP A 290 -41.29 8.03 15.17
CA ASP A 290 -40.87 8.41 16.52
C ASP A 290 -40.45 7.21 17.42
N ASN A 291 -40.82 5.98 17.07
CA ASN A 291 -40.48 4.77 17.83
C ASN A 291 -39.29 4.04 17.22
N ALA A 292 -39.25 3.89 15.89
CA ALA A 292 -38.13 3.28 15.16
C ALA A 292 -36.85 4.11 15.35
N ARG A 293 -36.93 5.44 15.15
CA ARG A 293 -35.80 6.35 15.43
C ARG A 293 -35.29 6.23 16.85
N ARG A 294 -36.20 6.17 17.82
CA ARG A 294 -35.80 6.01 19.23
C ARG A 294 -35.19 4.62 19.50
N ALA A 295 -35.58 3.57 18.78
CA ALA A 295 -34.96 2.25 18.90
C ALA A 295 -33.52 2.27 18.35
N MET A 296 -33.32 2.78 17.13
CA MET A 296 -32.00 2.97 16.52
C MET A 296 -31.07 3.84 17.39
N LEU A 297 -31.59 4.94 17.93
CA LEU A 297 -30.84 5.79 18.85
C LEU A 297 -30.56 5.11 20.20
N GLU A 298 -31.44 4.21 20.69
CA GLU A 298 -31.23 3.43 21.93
C GLU A 298 -30.27 2.24 21.74
N SER A 299 -30.10 1.68 20.53
CA SER A 299 -29.11 0.63 20.22
C SER A 299 -27.73 1.21 19.91
N SER A 300 -27.67 2.12 18.93
CA SER A 300 -26.43 2.47 18.23
C SER A 300 -25.86 3.84 18.63
N PHE A 301 -26.64 4.66 19.35
CA PHE A 301 -26.28 6.04 19.74
C PHE A 301 -26.62 6.36 21.22
N GLY A 302 -26.49 5.37 22.10
CA GLY A 302 -26.52 5.55 23.57
C GLY A 302 -27.84 6.02 24.19
N GLY A 303 -28.90 6.15 23.39
CA GLY A 303 -30.19 6.75 23.78
C GLY A 303 -30.25 8.26 23.63
N SER A 304 -29.58 8.84 22.63
CA SER A 304 -29.66 10.29 22.35
C SER A 304 -31.08 10.74 21.95
N GLU A 305 -31.43 12.02 22.19
CA GLU A 305 -32.76 12.59 21.88
C GLU A 305 -32.80 13.31 20.51
N ALA A 306 -32.13 12.77 19.47
CA ALA A 306 -32.06 13.40 18.14
C ALA A 306 -33.42 13.44 17.41
N SER A 307 -33.68 14.55 16.69
CA SER A 307 -34.80 14.65 15.76
C SER A 307 -34.47 14.03 14.40
N ALA A 308 -35.50 13.79 13.58
CA ALA A 308 -35.31 13.25 12.22
C ALA A 308 -34.42 14.15 11.33
N GLU A 309 -34.50 15.48 11.48
CA GLU A 309 -33.65 16.43 10.74
C GLU A 309 -32.18 16.37 11.20
N GLU A 310 -31.94 16.05 12.48
CA GLU A 310 -30.58 15.88 13.03
C GLU A 310 -30.00 14.51 12.67
N LEU A 311 -30.79 13.43 12.72
CA LEU A 311 -30.35 12.08 12.35
C LEU A 311 -30.14 11.94 10.83
N ALA A 312 -31.06 12.44 10.00
CA ALA A 312 -30.89 12.44 8.55
C ALA A 312 -29.67 13.27 8.12
N SER A 313 -29.37 14.36 8.85
CA SER A 313 -28.16 15.15 8.63
C SER A 313 -26.89 14.44 9.10
N PHE A 314 -26.96 13.45 10.00
CA PHE A 314 -25.81 12.63 10.39
C PHE A 314 -25.58 11.50 9.38
N LEU A 315 -26.60 10.66 9.16
CA LEU A 315 -26.53 9.53 8.22
C LEU A 315 -26.27 10.00 6.77
N GLY A 316 -26.74 11.19 6.40
CA GLY A 316 -26.53 11.80 5.09
C GLY A 316 -25.24 12.61 4.95
N GLN A 317 -24.23 12.43 5.82
CA GLN A 317 -22.92 13.09 5.67
C GLN A 317 -22.14 12.59 4.46
N ASP A 318 -21.98 11.27 4.32
CA ASP A 318 -21.00 10.64 3.41
C ASP A 318 -21.61 9.91 2.22
N VAL A 319 -22.94 9.95 2.10
CA VAL A 319 -23.69 9.15 1.11
C VAL A 319 -23.63 9.74 -0.30
N THR A 320 -23.78 8.89 -1.31
CA THR A 320 -24.17 9.32 -2.67
C THR A 320 -25.32 8.45 -3.21
N LEU A 321 -26.17 8.98 -4.09
CA LEU A 321 -27.12 8.20 -4.90
C LEU A 321 -27.57 8.96 -6.15
N THR A 322 -27.58 8.29 -7.31
CA THR A 322 -27.87 8.91 -8.61
C THR A 322 -28.84 8.10 -9.46
N ALA A 323 -29.75 8.79 -10.14
CA ALA A 323 -30.72 8.26 -11.09
C ALA A 323 -30.37 8.64 -12.53
N VAL A 324 -30.30 7.66 -13.44
CA VAL A 324 -29.88 7.85 -14.86
C VAL A 324 -30.90 7.34 -15.89
N ASP A 325 -31.01 7.99 -17.05
CA ASP A 325 -31.69 7.48 -18.25
C ASP A 325 -30.74 6.59 -19.05
N LEU A 326 -30.99 5.28 -19.00
CA LEU A 326 -30.18 4.26 -19.67
C LEU A 326 -30.28 4.29 -21.21
N ALA A 327 -31.15 5.13 -21.79
CA ALA A 327 -31.13 5.39 -23.23
C ALA A 327 -30.01 6.36 -23.65
N GLU A 328 -29.41 7.11 -22.72
CA GLU A 328 -28.39 8.12 -23.00
C GLU A 328 -26.96 7.65 -22.71
N ILE A 329 -26.76 6.52 -22.01
CA ILE A 329 -25.42 5.95 -21.74
C ILE A 329 -24.60 5.71 -23.04
N PRO A 330 -25.15 5.21 -24.16
CA PRO A 330 -24.40 5.13 -25.42
C PRO A 330 -23.98 6.50 -26.00
N THR A 331 -24.58 7.60 -25.55
CA THR A 331 -24.13 8.97 -25.85
C THR A 331 -23.00 9.41 -24.91
N VAL A 332 -23.01 8.95 -23.65
CA VAL A 332 -21.90 9.16 -22.69
C VAL A 332 -20.66 8.42 -23.15
N ASN A 333 -20.74 7.12 -23.46
CA ASN A 333 -19.60 6.33 -23.94
C ASN A 333 -18.99 6.96 -25.21
N ALA A 334 -19.82 7.32 -26.20
CA ALA A 334 -19.34 7.98 -27.42
C ALA A 334 -18.73 9.39 -27.21
N ALA A 335 -18.98 10.03 -26.07
CA ALA A 335 -18.29 11.26 -25.66
C ALA A 335 -16.98 10.95 -24.91
N VAL A 336 -16.96 9.91 -24.07
CA VAL A 336 -15.74 9.38 -23.42
C VAL A 336 -14.74 8.89 -24.47
N ASP A 337 -15.19 8.25 -25.56
CA ASP A 337 -14.35 7.88 -26.71
C ASP A 337 -13.65 9.10 -27.35
N ASN A 338 -14.32 10.26 -27.38
CA ASN A 338 -13.75 11.51 -27.90
C ASN A 338 -12.81 12.16 -26.88
N LEU A 339 -13.07 12.00 -25.58
CA LEU A 339 -12.17 12.42 -24.51
C LEU A 339 -10.89 11.59 -24.51
N ALA A 340 -10.97 10.27 -24.45
CA ALA A 340 -9.86 9.31 -24.56
C ALA A 340 -8.93 9.65 -25.75
N ALA A 341 -9.52 9.87 -26.93
CA ALA A 341 -8.78 10.23 -28.14
C ALA A 341 -8.17 11.64 -28.14
N ALA A 342 -8.55 12.52 -27.20
CA ALA A 342 -7.95 13.83 -26.97
C ALA A 342 -6.90 13.80 -25.84
N LEU A 343 -7.14 13.02 -24.77
CA LEU A 343 -6.20 12.81 -23.65
C LEU A 343 -4.88 12.20 -24.14
N ILE A 344 -4.95 11.18 -24.99
CA ILE A 344 -3.74 10.54 -25.56
C ILE A 344 -2.98 11.42 -26.58
N ALA A 345 -3.45 12.64 -26.84
CA ALA A 345 -2.84 13.60 -27.76
C ALA A 345 -2.18 14.81 -27.05
N ILE A 346 -2.23 14.87 -25.72
CA ILE A 346 -1.63 15.93 -24.89
C ILE A 346 -0.46 15.39 -24.03
N ASP A 347 0.05 16.24 -23.14
CA ASP A 347 1.01 15.87 -22.11
C ASP A 347 0.35 14.91 -21.09
N PRO A 348 0.87 13.68 -20.89
CA PRO A 348 0.27 12.72 -19.98
C PRO A 348 0.39 13.14 -18.51
N ASN A 349 1.35 13.98 -18.12
CA ASN A 349 1.43 14.50 -16.75
C ASN A 349 0.20 15.36 -16.41
N ALA A 350 -0.36 16.12 -17.36
CA ALA A 350 -1.59 16.89 -17.14
C ALA A 350 -2.85 16.02 -17.02
N VAL A 351 -2.79 14.75 -17.46
CA VAL A 351 -3.84 13.74 -17.26
C VAL A 351 -3.66 13.06 -15.90
N ALA A 352 -2.42 12.77 -15.51
CA ALA A 352 -2.07 12.23 -14.20
C ALA A 352 -2.40 13.22 -13.07
N GLU A 353 -2.11 14.53 -13.23
CA GLU A 353 -2.59 15.61 -12.34
C GLU A 353 -4.12 15.59 -12.19
N ALA A 354 -4.85 15.35 -13.28
CA ALA A 354 -6.30 15.27 -13.23
C ALA A 354 -6.83 14.00 -12.55
N ARG A 355 -6.09 12.89 -12.59
CA ARG A 355 -6.43 11.61 -11.93
C ARG A 355 -6.08 11.59 -10.45
N ALA A 356 -4.95 12.19 -10.06
CA ALA A 356 -4.47 12.24 -8.67
C ALA A 356 -5.33 13.13 -7.76
N TYR A 357 -5.91 14.20 -8.33
CA TYR A 357 -6.74 15.18 -7.60
C TYR A 357 -8.25 15.05 -7.86
N ALA A 358 -8.70 14.00 -8.57
CA ALA A 358 -10.12 13.75 -8.77
C ALA A 358 -10.77 13.19 -7.49
N GLN A 359 -12.03 13.56 -7.23
CA GLN A 359 -12.83 12.88 -6.21
C GLN A 359 -12.83 11.37 -6.48
N SER A 360 -12.40 10.61 -5.49
CA SER A 360 -12.38 9.15 -5.52
C SER A 360 -13.36 8.53 -4.51
N PHE A 361 -13.56 7.23 -4.63
CA PHE A 361 -14.48 6.44 -3.79
C PHE A 361 -13.75 5.18 -3.27
N GLU A 362 -14.29 4.44 -2.30
CA GLU A 362 -13.55 3.35 -1.61
C GLU A 362 -12.98 2.27 -2.57
N SER A 363 -11.76 1.80 -2.32
CA SER A 363 -11.08 0.76 -3.12
C SER A 363 -11.46 -0.65 -2.66
N VAL A 364 -11.67 -1.57 -3.62
CA VAL A 364 -11.89 -3.02 -3.36
C VAL A 364 -10.64 -3.87 -3.62
N PHE A 365 -9.53 -3.27 -4.05
CA PHE A 365 -8.30 -3.97 -4.46
C PHE A 365 -7.18 -3.95 -3.41
N GLY A 366 -7.46 -3.42 -2.22
CA GLY A 366 -6.47 -3.15 -1.19
C GLY A 366 -6.17 -1.66 -1.03
N GLU A 367 -5.24 -1.36 -0.13
CA GLU A 367 -5.06 -0.03 0.47
C GLU A 367 -3.71 0.63 0.15
N GLU A 368 -2.78 -0.14 -0.42
CA GLU A 368 -1.39 0.26 -0.70
C GLU A 368 -1.26 1.17 -1.94
N MET A 369 -2.36 1.42 -2.67
CA MET A 369 -2.40 2.18 -3.92
C MET A 369 -3.61 3.12 -3.98
N PRO A 370 -3.48 4.35 -4.55
CA PRO A 370 -4.58 5.30 -4.68
C PRO A 370 -5.80 4.75 -5.44
N SER A 371 -7.00 4.87 -4.85
CA SER A 371 -8.24 4.28 -5.36
C SER A 371 -8.43 4.48 -6.88
N PRO A 372 -8.88 3.44 -7.62
CA PRO A 372 -9.05 3.50 -9.06
C PRO A 372 -10.47 3.93 -9.49
N TYR A 373 -11.32 4.39 -8.56
CA TYR A 373 -12.70 4.78 -8.82
C TYR A 373 -12.84 6.29 -8.66
N ILE A 374 -13.00 7.03 -9.76
CA ILE A 374 -13.04 8.51 -9.75
C ILE A 374 -14.30 9.09 -10.38
N ASP A 375 -14.75 10.27 -9.92
CA ASP A 375 -15.89 10.98 -10.50
C ASP A 375 -15.56 11.54 -11.88
N LEU A 376 -16.33 11.11 -12.89
CA LEU A 376 -16.07 11.43 -14.29
C LEU A 376 -16.28 12.93 -14.62
N PHE A 377 -17.13 13.65 -13.89
CA PHE A 377 -17.32 15.09 -14.11
C PHE A 377 -16.24 15.93 -13.42
N ASN A 378 -15.84 15.56 -12.21
CA ASN A 378 -14.75 16.22 -11.49
C ASN A 378 -13.42 16.05 -12.25
N PHE A 379 -13.12 14.83 -12.71
CA PHE A 379 -11.97 14.53 -13.58
C PHE A 379 -11.91 15.43 -14.83
N ILE A 380 -13.02 15.60 -15.57
CA ILE A 380 -13.02 16.47 -16.76
C ILE A 380 -12.93 17.98 -16.42
N GLN A 381 -13.25 18.41 -15.21
CA GLN A 381 -12.96 19.78 -14.76
C GLN A 381 -11.47 19.98 -14.53
N LEU A 382 -10.82 19.03 -13.85
CA LEU A 382 -9.39 19.04 -13.54
C LEU A 382 -8.56 18.94 -14.82
N VAL A 383 -8.85 18.02 -15.74
CA VAL A 383 -8.05 17.86 -16.96
C VAL A 383 -8.13 19.06 -17.91
N VAL A 384 -9.22 19.83 -17.86
CA VAL A 384 -9.35 21.12 -18.57
C VAL A 384 -8.53 22.21 -17.88
N GLN A 385 -8.43 22.20 -16.56
CA GLN A 385 -7.59 23.12 -15.78
C GLN A 385 -6.09 22.86 -16.02
N PHE A 386 -5.64 21.60 -15.96
CA PHE A 386 -4.22 21.24 -16.11
C PHE A 386 -3.72 21.29 -17.56
N SER A 387 -4.46 20.71 -18.52
CA SER A 387 -3.99 20.67 -19.92
C SER A 387 -4.02 22.05 -20.61
N GLY A 388 -5.05 22.86 -20.30
CA GLY A 388 -5.33 24.10 -21.03
C GLY A 388 -5.60 23.92 -22.53
N ASP A 389 -5.78 22.69 -23.03
CA ASP A 389 -5.91 22.40 -24.45
C ASP A 389 -7.35 22.59 -24.97
N ALA A 390 -7.46 23.05 -26.22
CA ALA A 390 -8.74 23.42 -26.84
C ALA A 390 -9.56 22.23 -27.36
N ASP A 391 -8.91 21.14 -27.78
CA ASP A 391 -9.59 19.94 -28.26
C ASP A 391 -9.97 19.05 -27.06
N VAL A 392 -9.15 18.97 -26.01
CA VAL A 392 -9.52 18.39 -24.69
C VAL A 392 -10.69 19.15 -24.05
N THR A 393 -10.64 20.49 -24.03
CA THR A 393 -11.79 21.31 -23.56
C THR A 393 -13.07 21.02 -24.33
N ALA A 394 -12.98 20.80 -25.65
CA ALA A 394 -14.15 20.47 -26.47
C ALA A 394 -14.71 19.08 -26.15
N ALA A 395 -13.86 18.07 -25.93
CA ALA A 395 -14.29 16.74 -25.54
C ALA A 395 -14.88 16.70 -24.12
N ALA A 396 -14.29 17.44 -23.18
CA ALA A 396 -14.86 17.65 -21.84
C ALA A 396 -16.23 18.34 -21.89
N GLU A 397 -16.42 19.37 -22.75
CA GLU A 397 -17.74 19.97 -22.99
C GLU A 397 -18.75 18.97 -23.59
N GLU A 398 -18.32 17.99 -24.39
CA GLU A 398 -19.19 16.90 -24.90
C GLU A 398 -19.57 15.89 -23.79
N VAL A 399 -18.62 15.41 -22.97
CA VAL A 399 -18.90 14.50 -21.84
C VAL A 399 -19.80 15.18 -20.81
N ALA A 400 -19.48 16.41 -20.40
CA ALA A 400 -20.31 17.19 -19.48
C ALA A 400 -21.75 17.36 -19.98
N ALA A 401 -21.94 17.56 -21.30
CA ALA A 401 -23.26 17.68 -21.91
C ALA A 401 -24.02 16.33 -21.96
N ALA A 402 -23.32 15.21 -22.16
CA ALA A 402 -23.91 13.87 -22.13
C ALA A 402 -24.35 13.48 -20.70
N LEU A 403 -23.49 13.70 -19.70
CA LEU A 403 -23.82 13.47 -18.27
C LEU A 403 -25.03 14.30 -17.83
N ASN A 404 -25.07 15.60 -18.18
CA ASN A 404 -26.23 16.48 -17.92
C ASN A 404 -27.51 16.10 -18.69
N GLN A 405 -27.46 15.15 -19.63
CA GLN A 405 -28.63 14.60 -20.33
C GLN A 405 -29.03 13.21 -19.79
N ALA A 406 -28.06 12.42 -19.32
CA ALA A 406 -28.31 11.11 -18.72
C ALA A 406 -28.83 11.22 -17.27
N ILE A 407 -28.30 12.14 -16.45
CA ILE A 407 -28.64 12.24 -15.02
C ILE A 407 -30.01 12.92 -14.83
N ILE A 408 -30.87 12.28 -14.04
CA ILE A 408 -32.26 12.67 -13.77
C ILE A 408 -32.40 13.31 -12.40
N ALA A 409 -31.74 12.71 -11.40
CA ALA A 409 -31.63 13.15 -10.03
C ALA A 409 -30.31 12.63 -9.46
N GLU A 410 -29.74 13.38 -8.54
CA GLU A 410 -28.46 13.10 -7.87
C GLU A 410 -28.57 13.68 -6.45
N LYS A 411 -27.96 13.00 -5.49
CA LYS A 411 -27.77 13.45 -4.11
C LYS A 411 -26.42 12.94 -3.59
N HIS A 412 -25.53 13.84 -3.21
CA HIS A 412 -24.38 13.57 -2.34
C HIS A 412 -24.53 14.27 -0.98
N GLY A 413 -23.89 13.69 0.04
CA GLY A 413 -23.65 14.35 1.32
C GLY A 413 -22.46 15.32 1.26
N PRO A 414 -22.32 16.24 2.23
CA PRO A 414 -21.24 17.23 2.25
C PRO A 414 -19.82 16.63 2.39
N GLU A 415 -19.70 15.36 2.80
CA GLU A 415 -18.41 14.69 2.98
C GLU A 415 -17.86 14.05 1.71
N ARG A 416 -18.71 13.88 0.68
CA ARG A 416 -18.31 13.58 -0.71
C ARG A 416 -18.54 14.81 -1.62
N PRO A 417 -17.76 15.90 -1.45
CA PRO A 417 -17.71 16.97 -2.44
C PRO A 417 -17.21 16.43 -3.78
N GLY A 418 -17.31 17.21 -4.87
CA GLY A 418 -16.89 16.79 -6.21
C GLY A 418 -17.73 15.67 -6.86
N ALA A 419 -18.48 14.87 -6.09
CA ALA A 419 -19.39 13.85 -6.59
C ALA A 419 -20.51 14.45 -7.46
N THR A 420 -20.75 13.85 -8.62
CA THR A 420 -21.73 14.32 -9.61
C THR A 420 -22.63 13.24 -10.19
N GLY A 421 -22.39 11.98 -9.81
CA GLY A 421 -23.31 10.87 -9.97
C GLY A 421 -22.84 9.71 -10.86
N ILE A 422 -21.76 9.87 -11.63
CA ILE A 422 -21.20 8.76 -12.44
C ILE A 422 -19.69 8.66 -12.24
N THR A 423 -19.28 7.51 -11.72
CA THR A 423 -17.88 7.10 -11.53
C THR A 423 -17.35 6.38 -12.77
N ILE A 424 -16.04 6.38 -12.96
CA ILE A 424 -15.33 5.59 -13.98
C ILE A 424 -14.09 4.92 -13.37
N HIS A 425 -13.69 3.77 -13.90
CA HIS A 425 -12.45 3.10 -13.49
C HIS A 425 -11.23 3.76 -14.14
N PHE A 426 -10.39 4.43 -13.34
CA PHE A 426 -9.10 4.98 -13.76
C PHE A 426 -8.01 4.63 -12.71
N PRO A 427 -7.38 3.45 -12.83
CA PRO A 427 -6.32 3.01 -11.93
C PRO A 427 -5.00 3.80 -12.04
N THR A 428 -4.07 3.51 -11.13
CA THR A 428 -2.62 3.77 -11.30
C THR A 428 -2.00 2.70 -12.22
N SER A 429 -0.75 2.82 -12.65
CA SER A 429 -0.13 1.80 -13.51
C SER A 429 -0.05 0.40 -12.87
N GLU A 430 0.19 0.32 -11.56
CA GLU A 430 0.20 -0.95 -10.82
C GLU A 430 -1.21 -1.54 -10.69
N LEU A 431 -2.19 -0.75 -10.24
CA LEU A 431 -3.59 -1.19 -10.19
C LEU A 431 -4.14 -1.55 -11.58
N HIS A 432 -3.63 -0.97 -12.67
CA HIS A 432 -4.02 -1.36 -14.02
C HIS A 432 -3.54 -2.77 -14.35
N SER A 433 -2.30 -3.12 -14.00
CA SER A 433 -1.78 -4.49 -14.19
C SER A 433 -2.60 -5.49 -13.38
N ILE A 434 -2.91 -5.17 -12.12
CA ILE A 434 -3.75 -6.02 -11.25
C ILE A 434 -5.16 -6.17 -11.82
N ALA A 435 -5.78 -5.07 -12.29
CA ALA A 435 -7.11 -5.07 -12.89
C ALA A 435 -7.18 -5.91 -14.17
N ASP A 436 -6.15 -5.85 -15.03
CA ASP A 436 -6.06 -6.68 -16.24
C ASP A 436 -5.82 -8.16 -15.90
N ASP A 437 -4.97 -8.48 -14.92
CA ASP A 437 -4.72 -9.85 -14.45
C ASP A 437 -5.97 -10.49 -13.80
N VAL A 438 -6.76 -9.72 -13.03
CA VAL A 438 -8.05 -10.22 -12.49
C VAL A 438 -9.19 -10.19 -13.52
N GLY A 439 -8.96 -9.59 -14.69
CA GLY A 439 -9.78 -9.74 -15.89
C GLY A 439 -10.78 -8.61 -16.18
N TYR A 440 -10.42 -7.34 -15.92
CA TYR A 440 -11.27 -6.16 -16.15
C TYR A 440 -12.07 -6.19 -17.46
N THR A 441 -11.41 -6.33 -18.60
CA THR A 441 -12.06 -6.38 -19.93
C THR A 441 -12.93 -7.62 -20.19
N THR A 442 -12.82 -8.66 -19.35
CA THR A 442 -13.69 -9.85 -19.39
C THR A 442 -14.94 -9.68 -18.51
N VAL A 443 -14.81 -8.97 -17.38
CA VAL A 443 -15.93 -8.75 -16.44
C VAL A 443 -16.77 -7.54 -16.86
N ALA A 444 -16.13 -6.41 -17.16
CA ALA A 444 -16.76 -5.21 -17.73
C ALA A 444 -16.99 -5.31 -19.25
N ALA A 445 -17.14 -6.53 -19.80
CA ALA A 445 -17.02 -6.83 -21.23
C ALA A 445 -17.89 -5.95 -22.15
N ARG A 446 -19.13 -5.56 -21.74
CA ARG A 446 -19.95 -4.65 -22.56
C ARG A 446 -19.35 -3.26 -22.68
N PHE A 447 -18.70 -2.74 -21.63
CA PHE A 447 -18.09 -1.41 -21.67
C PHE A 447 -16.84 -1.41 -22.55
N ALA A 448 -16.03 -2.47 -22.53
CA ALA A 448 -14.93 -2.66 -23.47
C ALA A 448 -15.42 -2.85 -24.93
N ASP A 449 -16.50 -3.60 -25.17
CA ASP A 449 -17.10 -3.77 -26.52
C ASP A 449 -17.78 -2.50 -27.06
N GLU A 450 -18.20 -1.56 -26.19
CA GLU A 450 -18.99 -0.36 -26.54
C GLU A 450 -18.33 1.00 -26.20
N SER A 451 -17.04 1.03 -25.85
CA SER A 451 -16.24 2.25 -25.63
C SER A 451 -14.81 2.13 -26.17
N GLN A 452 -13.93 3.07 -25.81
CA GLN A 452 -12.48 3.07 -26.09
C GLN A 452 -11.65 3.38 -24.83
N TRP A 453 -12.19 3.09 -23.64
CA TRP A 453 -11.58 3.49 -22.37
C TRP A 453 -10.45 2.55 -21.93
N ASP A 454 -10.63 1.23 -22.06
CA ASP A 454 -9.58 0.23 -21.85
C ASP A 454 -8.41 0.40 -22.85
N GLU A 455 -8.73 0.66 -24.12
CA GLU A 455 -7.73 1.03 -25.15
C GLU A 455 -6.95 2.30 -24.79
N PHE A 456 -7.57 3.24 -24.05
CA PHE A 456 -6.92 4.45 -23.54
C PHE A 456 -6.07 4.18 -22.30
N LEU A 457 -6.55 3.42 -21.31
CA LEU A 457 -5.76 3.03 -20.13
C LEU A 457 -4.47 2.33 -20.55
N ALA A 458 -4.57 1.30 -21.39
CA ALA A 458 -3.40 0.58 -21.91
C ALA A 458 -2.43 1.50 -22.68
N ALA A 459 -2.94 2.44 -23.50
CA ALA A 459 -2.11 3.40 -24.21
C ALA A 459 -1.46 4.44 -23.27
N PHE A 460 -2.15 4.83 -22.18
CA PHE A 460 -1.70 5.82 -21.21
C PHE A 460 -0.60 5.26 -20.30
N HIS A 461 -0.77 4.06 -19.76
CA HIS A 461 0.21 3.41 -18.85
C HIS A 461 1.36 2.73 -19.60
N SER A 462 1.15 2.18 -20.80
CA SER A 462 2.19 1.48 -21.57
C SER A 462 2.84 2.33 -22.69
N GLY A 463 2.40 3.57 -22.90
CA GLY A 463 2.86 4.43 -24.02
C GLY A 463 2.49 3.92 -25.42
N ALA A 464 1.62 2.91 -25.52
CA ALA A 464 1.31 2.21 -26.76
C ALA A 464 0.44 3.04 -27.74
N THR A 465 0.43 2.62 -29.02
CA THR A 465 -0.24 3.36 -30.10
C THR A 465 -1.77 3.16 -30.12
N PHE A 466 -2.51 4.01 -29.39
CA PHE A 466 -3.97 4.10 -29.43
C PHE A 466 -4.53 4.11 -30.88
N SER A 467 -5.45 3.18 -31.19
CA SER A 467 -5.84 2.89 -32.58
C SER A 467 -7.32 2.52 -32.73
N ARG A 468 -8.21 3.54 -32.78
CA ARG A 468 -9.67 3.37 -32.95
C ARG A 468 -10.07 2.24 -33.93
N PRO A 469 -10.81 1.20 -33.47
CA PRO A 469 -11.47 0.24 -34.33
C PRO A 469 -12.34 0.91 -35.41
N GLN A 470 -12.05 0.67 -36.70
CA GLN A 470 -12.72 1.41 -37.78
C GLN A 470 -14.15 0.94 -38.07
N ALA A 471 -15.12 1.80 -37.79
CA ALA A 471 -16.52 1.68 -38.18
C ALA A 471 -16.80 1.97 -39.69
N GLU A 472 -16.01 1.41 -40.63
CA GLU A 472 -16.37 1.05 -42.02
C GLU A 472 -15.14 0.46 -42.78
N PRO A 473 -15.29 -0.54 -43.68
CA PRO A 473 -14.22 -1.47 -44.00
C PRO A 473 -13.37 -1.16 -45.27
N ASP A 474 -13.11 0.10 -45.65
CA ASP A 474 -12.49 0.40 -46.97
C ASP A 474 -11.60 1.68 -47.07
N GLN A 475 -10.89 2.10 -46.01
CA GLN A 475 -9.70 2.99 -46.14
C GLN A 475 -8.55 2.61 -45.19
N PRO A 476 -7.28 2.56 -45.65
CA PRO A 476 -6.13 2.36 -44.76
C PRO A 476 -5.90 3.59 -43.89
N ALA A 477 -5.55 3.36 -42.62
CA ALA A 477 -5.18 4.41 -41.67
C ALA A 477 -3.95 5.21 -42.14
N ALA A 478 -3.84 6.46 -41.66
CA ALA A 478 -2.65 7.29 -41.81
C ALA A 478 -1.91 7.29 -40.47
N VAL A 479 -0.73 6.69 -40.45
CA VAL A 479 0.14 6.58 -39.26
C VAL A 479 0.78 7.95 -38.96
N SER A 480 0.95 8.26 -37.68
CA SER A 480 1.88 9.25 -37.16
C SER A 480 3.01 8.54 -36.42
N ASP A 481 4.23 8.62 -36.94
CA ASP A 481 5.40 7.89 -36.43
C ASP A 481 6.00 8.57 -35.19
N ALA A 482 5.24 8.68 -34.10
CA ALA A 482 5.68 9.25 -32.82
C ALA A 482 5.22 8.36 -31.65
N PRO A 483 6.10 7.93 -30.74
CA PRO A 483 5.69 7.34 -29.47
C PRO A 483 5.04 8.39 -28.58
N ALA A 484 4.11 7.97 -27.72
CA ALA A 484 3.73 8.77 -26.56
C ALA A 484 4.87 8.73 -25.52
N ALA A 485 4.99 9.75 -24.69
CA ALA A 485 5.73 9.61 -23.44
C ALA A 485 4.88 8.79 -22.46
N SER A 486 5.50 7.97 -21.63
CA SER A 486 4.80 7.43 -20.45
C SER A 486 4.64 8.54 -19.41
N HIS A 487 3.59 8.48 -18.58
CA HIS A 487 3.55 9.26 -17.35
C HIS A 487 4.52 8.71 -16.29
N THR A 488 4.77 7.40 -16.27
CA THR A 488 5.63 6.71 -15.28
C THR A 488 7.13 7.06 -15.38
N SER A 489 7.50 8.06 -16.18
CA SER A 489 8.88 8.46 -16.43
C SER A 489 9.24 9.76 -15.70
N GLY A 490 9.74 9.65 -14.47
CA GLY A 490 10.32 10.76 -13.71
C GLY A 490 10.30 10.51 -12.21
N ARG A 491 11.48 10.29 -11.61
CA ARG A 491 11.64 10.07 -10.17
C ARG A 491 11.56 11.38 -9.38
N LEU A 492 10.94 11.33 -8.20
CA LEU A 492 11.03 12.42 -7.22
C LEU A 492 12.34 12.29 -6.41
N GLU A 493 12.97 13.43 -6.15
CA GLU A 493 14.16 13.54 -5.30
C GLU A 493 13.82 14.38 -4.07
N ILE A 494 14.00 13.82 -2.86
CA ILE A 494 13.96 14.53 -1.59
C ILE A 494 15.41 14.68 -1.12
N THR A 495 15.83 15.88 -0.73
CA THR A 495 17.16 16.07 -0.14
C THR A 495 17.26 15.48 1.27
N PRO A 496 18.45 15.03 1.70
CA PRO A 496 18.74 14.69 3.08
C PRO A 496 18.17 15.70 4.10
N LEU A 497 17.57 15.18 5.16
CA LEU A 497 16.80 16.01 6.09
C LEU A 497 17.70 16.90 6.95
N THR A 498 17.19 18.09 7.28
CA THR A 498 17.79 18.97 8.30
C THR A 498 16.86 19.09 9.50
N LEU A 499 17.31 18.61 10.66
CA LEU A 499 16.65 18.81 11.95
C LEU A 499 17.16 20.06 12.68
N SER A 500 16.27 20.75 13.41
CA SER A 500 16.67 21.86 14.29
C SER A 500 17.23 21.42 15.65
N ALA A 501 17.01 20.16 16.04
CA ALA A 501 17.60 19.50 17.20
C ALA A 501 17.55 17.97 17.03
N GLU A 502 18.54 17.26 17.58
CA GLU A 502 18.62 15.78 17.61
C GLU A 502 17.85 15.16 18.80
N VAL A 503 17.32 16.01 19.70
CA VAL A 503 16.49 15.59 20.84
C VAL A 503 15.21 16.43 20.89
N ALA A 504 14.05 15.78 20.84
CA ALA A 504 12.73 16.40 20.98
C ALA A 504 12.18 16.22 22.41
N THR A 505 11.50 17.25 22.93
CA THR A 505 10.82 17.23 24.25
C THR A 505 9.49 17.99 24.20
N PRO A 506 8.51 17.74 25.10
CA PRO A 506 7.25 18.48 25.11
C PRO A 506 7.38 20.01 25.25
N ASP A 507 8.45 20.51 25.88
CA ASP A 507 8.77 21.94 26.05
C ASP A 507 9.68 22.51 24.93
N ALA A 508 10.17 21.65 24.03
CA ALA A 508 11.06 21.99 22.90
C ALA A 508 10.81 21.04 21.71
N PRO A 509 9.91 21.39 20.78
CA PRO A 509 9.66 20.62 19.56
C PRO A 509 10.87 20.65 18.61
N VAL A 510 10.90 19.71 17.67
CA VAL A 510 11.89 19.66 16.58
C VAL A 510 11.29 20.22 15.30
N THR A 511 12.12 20.88 14.49
CA THR A 511 11.76 21.31 13.14
C THR A 511 12.46 20.38 12.15
N ILE A 512 11.70 19.74 11.27
CA ILE A 512 12.16 18.84 10.21
C ILE A 512 12.02 19.58 8.88
N SER A 513 13.05 19.53 8.01
CA SER A 513 13.05 20.28 6.75
C SER A 513 13.86 19.61 5.65
N ALA A 514 13.44 19.80 4.39
CA ALA A 514 14.08 19.29 3.18
C ALA A 514 13.69 20.15 1.96
N ASP A 515 14.42 20.02 0.85
CA ASP A 515 13.96 20.40 -0.49
C ASP A 515 13.46 19.15 -1.23
N ILE A 516 12.34 19.24 -1.93
CA ILE A 516 11.73 18.16 -2.73
C ILE A 516 11.64 18.63 -4.19
N SER A 517 12.05 17.78 -5.13
CA SER A 517 12.09 18.13 -6.56
C SER A 517 11.66 17.00 -7.49
N GLY A 518 11.33 17.37 -8.74
CA GLY A 518 10.56 16.57 -9.69
C GLY A 518 9.31 17.34 -10.14
N ASP A 519 8.82 17.07 -11.35
CA ASP A 519 7.63 17.75 -11.92
C ASP A 519 6.33 16.91 -11.79
N ARG A 520 6.42 15.77 -11.11
CA ARG A 520 5.37 14.77 -10.86
C ARG A 520 4.90 14.70 -9.39
N LEU A 521 5.21 15.68 -8.55
CA LEU A 521 4.82 15.66 -7.13
C LEU A 521 3.29 15.81 -6.96
N ALA A 522 2.65 14.82 -6.35
CA ALA A 522 1.21 14.82 -6.04
C ALA A 522 0.96 15.26 -4.59
N TYR A 523 1.51 14.51 -3.63
CA TYR A 523 1.33 14.76 -2.21
C TYR A 523 2.65 14.66 -1.45
N ILE A 524 2.69 15.27 -0.27
CA ILE A 524 3.77 15.12 0.70
C ILE A 524 3.12 14.73 2.01
N TYR A 525 3.60 13.67 2.64
CA TYR A 525 3.22 13.24 3.99
C TYR A 525 4.37 13.54 4.95
N THR A 526 4.00 13.91 6.17
CA THR A 526 4.89 13.83 7.34
C THR A 526 4.91 12.39 7.83
N PHE A 527 6.04 11.91 8.34
CA PHE A 527 6.19 10.57 8.89
C PHE A 527 6.88 10.60 10.25
N ILE A 528 6.32 9.88 11.22
CA ILE A 528 6.90 9.63 12.54
C ILE A 528 6.85 8.13 12.81
N GLY A 529 8.01 7.49 12.95
CA GLY A 529 8.15 6.11 13.40
C GLY A 529 8.89 6.01 14.74
N ARG A 530 8.67 4.93 15.50
CA ARG A 530 9.42 4.58 16.72
C ARG A 530 9.95 3.16 16.64
N PHE A 531 11.23 2.97 16.97
CA PHE A 531 11.81 1.65 17.07
C PHE A 531 11.30 0.89 18.30
N LEU A 532 10.99 -0.40 18.14
CA LEU A 532 10.62 -1.34 19.19
C LEU A 532 11.80 -2.28 19.49
N PRO A 533 12.72 -1.92 20.41
CA PRO A 533 14.02 -2.60 20.56
C PRO A 533 13.96 -3.98 21.24
N HIS A 534 12.75 -4.51 21.49
CA HIS A 534 12.52 -5.89 21.93
C HIS A 534 12.02 -6.79 20.79
N GLN A 535 11.75 -6.23 19.60
CA GLN A 535 11.06 -6.90 18.49
C GLN A 535 11.73 -6.67 17.13
N ASP A 536 12.75 -5.80 17.05
CA ASP A 536 13.42 -5.39 15.80
C ASP A 536 12.41 -4.86 14.77
N VAL A 537 11.55 -3.92 15.19
CA VAL A 537 10.46 -3.34 14.38
C VAL A 537 10.54 -1.81 14.39
N LEU A 538 10.31 -1.18 13.23
CA LEU A 538 10.02 0.26 13.13
C LEU A 538 8.51 0.46 13.08
N LEU A 539 7.90 0.88 14.18
CA LEU A 539 6.46 1.08 14.25
C LEU A 539 6.07 2.48 13.76
N ILE A 540 5.08 2.60 12.89
CA ILE A 540 4.55 3.90 12.44
C ILE A 540 3.65 4.46 13.57
N GLU A 541 3.97 5.66 14.04
CA GLU A 541 3.29 6.31 15.16
C GLU A 541 2.41 7.49 14.71
N ASP A 542 2.76 8.15 13.61
CA ASP A 542 2.01 9.27 13.03
C ASP A 542 2.32 9.39 11.52
N MET A 543 1.32 9.71 10.72
CA MET A 543 1.46 10.02 9.29
C MET A 543 0.30 10.91 8.84
N ASP A 544 0.59 12.10 8.29
CA ASP A 544 -0.44 13.09 7.91
C ASP A 544 0.03 13.94 6.73
N TYR A 545 -0.92 14.46 5.94
CA TYR A 545 -0.65 15.33 4.78
C TYR A 545 0.05 16.62 5.21
N LEU A 546 1.20 16.91 4.60
CA LEU A 546 1.81 18.23 4.69
C LEU A 546 1.04 19.21 3.80
N ILE A 547 0.22 20.07 4.43
CA ILE A 547 -0.59 21.07 3.74
C ILE A 547 0.30 22.11 3.03
N ALA A 548 0.06 22.30 1.73
CA ALA A 548 0.77 23.25 0.89
C ALA A 548 0.45 24.73 1.21
N ASP A 549 1.47 25.59 1.06
CA ASP A 549 1.44 27.05 1.32
C ASP A 549 0.37 27.78 0.46
N ASP A 550 0.13 27.28 -0.76
CA ASP A 550 -1.00 27.59 -1.63
C ASP A 550 -1.76 26.27 -1.94
N THR A 551 -3.09 26.29 -1.87
CA THR A 551 -3.99 25.15 -2.14
C THR A 551 -5.11 25.63 -3.07
N GLN A 552 -5.48 24.80 -4.06
CA GLN A 552 -6.55 25.08 -5.03
C GLN A 552 -7.81 24.27 -4.70
N GLU A 553 -8.95 24.61 -5.33
CA GLU A 553 -10.24 23.94 -5.13
C GLU A 553 -10.99 23.77 -6.47
N ILE A 554 -11.39 22.55 -6.82
CA ILE A 554 -12.28 22.25 -7.97
C ILE A 554 -13.37 21.26 -7.55
N GLY A 555 -14.64 21.63 -7.78
CA GLY A 555 -15.81 20.82 -7.37
C GLY A 555 -16.07 20.78 -5.86
N GLY A 556 -15.25 21.46 -5.06
CA GLY A 556 -15.17 21.29 -3.60
C GLY A 556 -14.02 20.38 -3.16
N ILE A 557 -13.26 19.78 -4.08
CA ILE A 557 -12.04 19.02 -3.77
C ILE A 557 -10.89 20.00 -3.63
N ALA A 558 -10.24 20.00 -2.47
CA ALA A 558 -9.00 20.72 -2.23
C ALA A 558 -7.80 19.91 -2.74
N TYR A 559 -6.81 20.57 -3.32
CA TYR A 559 -5.56 19.92 -3.75
C TYR A 559 -4.37 20.88 -3.70
N PRO A 560 -3.13 20.39 -3.45
CA PRO A 560 -1.95 21.24 -3.29
C PRO A 560 -1.50 21.91 -4.60
N ASP A 561 -0.91 23.12 -4.51
CA ASP A 561 -0.30 23.84 -5.64
C ASP A 561 1.23 23.78 -5.56
N TRP A 562 1.79 22.59 -5.81
CA TRP A 562 3.24 22.37 -5.70
C TRP A 562 4.03 23.06 -6.82
N SER A 563 5.20 23.60 -6.45
CA SER A 563 6.12 24.25 -7.39
C SER A 563 6.82 23.22 -8.28
N LYS A 564 6.56 23.25 -9.58
CA LYS A 564 7.28 22.43 -10.59
C LYS A 564 8.75 22.84 -10.83
N GLU A 565 9.28 23.80 -10.07
CA GLU A 565 10.73 24.07 -9.96
C GLU A 565 11.34 23.44 -8.69
N GLY A 566 10.57 22.63 -7.94
CA GLY A 566 10.89 22.11 -6.60
C GLY A 566 10.27 22.96 -5.47
N VAL A 567 10.12 22.37 -4.28
CA VAL A 567 9.52 22.97 -3.08
C VAL A 567 10.37 22.71 -1.83
N SER A 568 10.56 23.73 -1.00
CA SER A 568 11.17 23.59 0.33
C SER A 568 10.08 23.31 1.38
N VAL A 569 10.24 22.26 2.18
CA VAL A 569 9.28 21.84 3.22
C VAL A 569 9.85 22.06 4.63
N GLU A 570 8.98 22.45 5.57
CA GLU A 570 9.31 22.66 6.99
C GLU A 570 8.12 22.22 7.87
N TYR A 571 8.36 21.34 8.85
CA TYR A 571 7.34 20.83 9.79
C TYR A 571 7.87 20.91 11.23
N GLU A 572 7.09 21.46 12.16
CA GLU A 572 7.44 21.55 13.60
C GLU A 572 6.70 20.46 14.39
N TRP A 573 7.39 19.35 14.68
CA TRP A 573 6.84 18.24 15.46
C TRP A 573 7.04 18.45 16.96
N GLN A 574 5.95 18.50 17.70
CA GLN A 574 5.95 18.31 19.15
C GLN A 574 5.79 16.80 19.43
N PRO A 575 6.55 16.20 20.39
CA PRO A 575 6.50 14.76 20.64
C PRO A 575 5.16 14.33 21.29
N THR A 576 4.17 14.14 20.43
CA THR A 576 2.82 13.64 20.68
C THR A 576 2.44 12.62 19.62
N ILE A 577 1.52 11.73 19.96
CA ILE A 577 0.98 10.67 19.12
C ILE A 577 -0.55 10.62 19.29
N TYR A 578 -1.26 10.21 18.25
CA TYR A 578 -2.72 10.15 18.28
C TYR A 578 -3.25 8.90 18.99
N ALA A 579 -4.48 9.01 19.49
CA ALA A 579 -5.19 7.97 20.22
C ALA A 579 -6.69 8.01 19.90
N ILE A 580 -7.35 6.85 19.95
CA ILE A 580 -8.80 6.73 19.98
C ILE A 580 -9.27 6.53 21.42
N SER A 581 -10.38 7.18 21.77
CA SER A 581 -10.94 7.20 23.14
C SER A 581 -12.43 6.91 23.10
N ASN A 582 -12.90 6.03 23.97
CA ASN A 582 -14.34 5.81 24.20
C ASN A 582 -14.88 6.69 25.35
N GLY A 583 -14.07 7.64 25.85
CA GLY A 583 -14.40 8.53 26.96
C GLY A 583 -14.22 7.94 28.36
N THR A 584 -13.84 6.67 28.49
CA THR A 584 -13.48 6.03 29.77
C THR A 584 -12.07 5.42 29.74
N ASP A 585 -11.72 4.72 28.66
CA ASP A 585 -10.40 4.22 28.31
C ASP A 585 -9.95 4.83 26.96
N SER A 586 -8.64 4.91 26.73
CA SER A 586 -8.03 5.54 25.54
C SER A 586 -6.79 4.75 25.13
N THR A 587 -6.63 4.47 23.83
CA THR A 587 -5.48 3.74 23.27
C THR A 587 -4.91 4.50 22.09
N LYS A 588 -3.59 4.45 21.95
CA LYS A 588 -2.90 4.87 20.73
C LYS A 588 -3.49 4.17 19.49
N ALA A 589 -3.51 4.89 18.37
CA ALA A 589 -3.81 4.36 17.05
C ALA A 589 -2.99 5.10 15.99
N LEU A 590 -2.62 4.39 14.92
CA LEU A 590 -2.20 5.03 13.67
C LEU A 590 -3.44 5.55 12.96
N PHE A 591 -3.38 6.78 12.47
CA PHE A 591 -4.42 7.42 11.68
C PHE A 591 -3.90 7.56 10.25
N GLN A 592 -4.55 6.89 9.29
CA GLN A 592 -4.23 7.02 7.87
C GLN A 592 -5.05 8.17 7.29
N PRO A 593 -4.43 9.22 6.72
CA PRO A 593 -5.18 10.30 6.08
C PRO A 593 -5.91 9.76 4.83
N GLN A 594 -7.19 10.11 4.67
CA GLN A 594 -8.06 9.58 3.60
C GLN A 594 -8.36 10.61 2.50
N ALA A 595 -8.20 11.90 2.80
CA ALA A 595 -8.41 13.00 1.86
C ALA A 595 -7.57 14.22 2.23
N TYR A 596 -7.04 14.91 1.23
CA TYR A 596 -6.36 16.20 1.41
C TYR A 596 -7.40 17.31 1.65
N ASP A 597 -7.78 17.54 2.91
CA ASP A 597 -8.68 18.63 3.34
C ASP A 597 -8.03 19.46 4.46
N PRO A 598 -7.61 20.71 4.20
CA PRO A 598 -6.98 21.57 5.20
C PRO A 598 -7.97 22.27 6.16
N GLU A 599 -9.29 22.13 5.98
CA GLU A 599 -10.31 22.65 6.92
C GLU A 599 -10.97 21.52 7.76
N SER A 600 -11.16 20.31 7.20
CA SER A 600 -11.79 19.17 7.87
C SER A 600 -11.22 17.82 7.40
N PRO A 601 -9.98 17.45 7.82
CA PRO A 601 -9.33 16.21 7.40
C PRO A 601 -10.09 14.98 7.90
N THR A 602 -10.13 13.95 7.04
CA THR A 602 -10.73 12.64 7.32
C THR A 602 -9.62 11.60 7.48
N PHE A 603 -9.70 10.78 8.52
CA PHE A 603 -8.74 9.73 8.83
C PHE A 603 -9.43 8.37 8.98
N ALA A 604 -8.72 7.29 8.67
CA ALA A 604 -9.09 5.93 9.04
C ALA A 604 -8.17 5.41 10.16
N VAL A 605 -8.73 4.56 11.03
CA VAL A 605 -7.99 3.73 11.99
C VAL A 605 -8.35 2.28 11.73
N GLU A 606 -7.36 1.45 11.47
CA GLU A 606 -7.56 0.03 11.22
C GLU A 606 -7.65 -0.78 12.52
N GLY A 607 -8.39 -1.88 12.48
CA GLY A 607 -8.52 -2.76 13.62
C GLY A 607 -9.19 -4.09 13.32
N ILE A 608 -9.24 -4.93 14.35
CA ILE A 608 -10.07 -6.12 14.40
C ILE A 608 -11.34 -5.76 15.16
N TYR A 609 -12.46 -5.67 14.45
CA TYR A 609 -13.78 -5.64 15.06
C TYR A 609 -14.11 -7.01 15.64
N THR A 610 -14.73 -7.06 16.81
CA THR A 610 -15.21 -8.29 17.44
C THR A 610 -16.61 -8.10 18.01
N PHE A 611 -17.56 -8.85 17.48
CA PHE A 611 -18.96 -8.82 17.91
C PHE A 611 -19.13 -9.43 19.31
N GLY A 612 -19.75 -8.69 20.21
CA GLY A 612 -20.00 -9.09 21.60
C GLY A 612 -21.08 -10.17 21.77
N GLN A 613 -21.82 -10.51 20.70
CA GLN A 613 -22.82 -11.59 20.70
C GLN A 613 -22.29 -12.91 20.14
N SER A 614 -21.63 -12.90 18.98
CA SER A 614 -21.11 -14.12 18.30
C SER A 614 -19.67 -14.48 18.69
N GLU A 615 -18.90 -13.56 19.30
CA GLU A 615 -17.43 -13.64 19.45
C GLU A 615 -16.68 -13.71 18.09
N GLN A 616 -17.36 -13.44 16.96
CA GLN A 616 -16.79 -13.42 15.61
C GLN A 616 -15.91 -12.17 15.41
N GLN A 617 -14.83 -12.31 14.62
CA GLN A 617 -13.87 -11.25 14.32
C GLN A 617 -13.81 -10.92 12.83
N ARG A 618 -13.65 -9.64 12.49
CA ARG A 618 -13.47 -9.12 11.12
C ARG A 618 -12.37 -8.04 11.12
N TYR A 619 -11.66 -7.88 10.01
CA TYR A 619 -10.90 -6.65 9.76
C TYR A 619 -11.87 -5.48 9.54
N ALA A 620 -11.55 -4.29 10.04
CA ALA A 620 -12.37 -3.11 9.88
C ALA A 620 -11.58 -1.79 9.93
N LYS A 621 -12.01 -0.82 9.13
CA LYS A 621 -11.60 0.59 9.19
C LYS A 621 -12.63 1.40 9.96
N MET A 622 -12.21 2.11 11.00
CA MET A 622 -13.02 3.11 11.70
C MET A 622 -12.65 4.50 11.18
N PHE A 623 -13.60 5.20 10.59
CA PHE A 623 -13.39 6.53 10.01
C PHE A 623 -13.68 7.63 11.04
N PHE A 624 -12.89 8.71 10.99
CA PHE A 624 -12.97 9.86 11.87
C PHE A 624 -12.94 11.18 11.08
N ARG A 625 -13.77 12.14 11.49
CA ARG A 625 -13.77 13.52 10.99
C ARG A 625 -14.12 14.51 12.11
N ASP A 626 -13.59 15.72 12.04
CA ASP A 626 -13.72 16.76 13.09
C ASP A 626 -13.34 16.25 14.52
N GLY A 627 -12.54 15.18 14.60
CA GLY A 627 -12.12 14.52 15.84
C GLY A 627 -13.12 13.49 16.41
N VAL A 628 -14.15 13.09 15.67
CA VAL A 628 -15.18 12.12 16.10
C VAL A 628 -15.33 11.01 15.06
N MET A 629 -15.61 9.79 15.52
CA MET A 629 -15.95 8.66 14.65
C MET A 629 -17.18 8.98 13.78
N SER A 630 -17.04 8.89 12.46
CA SER A 630 -18.12 9.08 11.48
C SER A 630 -18.79 7.76 11.06
N GLY A 631 -18.00 6.69 10.92
CA GLY A 631 -18.50 5.36 10.55
C GLY A 631 -17.46 4.26 10.78
N ILE A 632 -17.83 3.01 10.51
CA ILE A 632 -16.92 1.87 10.54
C ILE A 632 -17.35 0.81 9.52
N TYR A 633 -16.40 0.32 8.74
CA TYR A 633 -16.63 -0.65 7.67
C TYR A 633 -15.68 -1.84 7.80
N SER A 634 -16.22 -3.05 7.66
CA SER A 634 -15.44 -4.28 7.49
C SER A 634 -15.24 -4.62 6.02
N PHE A 635 -14.25 -5.46 5.74
CA PHE A 635 -13.89 -5.92 4.40
C PHE A 635 -13.73 -7.44 4.37
N GLY A 636 -13.65 -8.02 3.17
CA GLY A 636 -13.19 -9.39 2.99
C GLY A 636 -11.68 -9.56 3.23
N GLY A 637 -11.19 -10.77 3.05
CA GLY A 637 -9.76 -11.09 3.20
C GLY A 637 -9.38 -11.64 4.58
N ASN A 638 -8.26 -11.17 5.13
CA ASN A 638 -7.69 -11.63 6.40
C ASN A 638 -7.98 -10.62 7.53
N LEU A 639 -7.60 -10.92 8.79
CA LEU A 639 -7.84 -10.02 9.93
C LEU A 639 -6.88 -8.80 10.00
N THR A 640 -6.16 -8.51 8.92
CA THR A 640 -5.00 -7.61 8.88
C THR A 640 -4.89 -6.78 7.58
N GLY A 641 -5.93 -6.74 6.73
CA GLY A 641 -5.99 -5.88 5.54
C GLY A 641 -7.27 -6.11 4.71
N ALA A 642 -7.75 -5.06 4.04
CA ALA A 642 -8.95 -5.11 3.21
C ALA A 642 -8.74 -5.79 1.84
N VAL A 643 -9.66 -6.68 1.45
CA VAL A 643 -9.86 -7.11 0.06
C VAL A 643 -11.36 -7.28 -0.23
N GLY A 644 -11.82 -6.88 -1.42
CA GLY A 644 -13.20 -7.09 -1.86
C GLY A 644 -14.21 -6.11 -1.29
N ALA A 645 -15.51 -6.43 -1.46
CA ALA A 645 -16.59 -5.51 -1.14
C ALA A 645 -16.73 -5.23 0.37
N PRO A 646 -16.87 -3.95 0.78
CA PRO A 646 -17.04 -3.57 2.17
C PRO A 646 -18.46 -3.79 2.71
N ARG A 647 -18.57 -3.72 4.04
CA ARG A 647 -19.80 -3.89 4.83
C ARG A 647 -19.79 -2.85 5.95
N GLU A 648 -20.78 -1.96 6.06
CA GLU A 648 -20.88 -1.11 7.26
C GLU A 648 -21.11 -1.98 8.51
N ILE A 649 -20.61 -1.54 9.66
CA ILE A 649 -20.89 -2.18 10.96
C ILE A 649 -21.70 -1.20 11.82
N THR A 650 -22.98 -1.47 12.06
CA THR A 650 -23.78 -0.70 13.04
C THR A 650 -23.41 -1.15 14.47
N PRO A 651 -22.60 -0.40 15.25
CA PRO A 651 -21.95 -0.97 16.43
C PRO A 651 -22.90 -1.14 17.63
N GLN A 652 -22.81 -2.26 18.34
CA GLN A 652 -23.65 -2.54 19.51
C GLN A 652 -22.89 -2.38 20.84
N ILE A 653 -23.62 -2.03 21.90
CA ILE A 653 -23.04 -1.85 23.23
C ILE A 653 -22.51 -3.19 23.77
N GLY A 654 -21.19 -3.27 23.94
CA GLY A 654 -20.48 -4.48 24.34
C GLY A 654 -19.69 -5.17 23.23
N ASP A 655 -19.81 -4.72 21.98
CA ASP A 655 -18.86 -5.04 20.91
C ASP A 655 -17.50 -4.38 21.21
N THR A 656 -16.45 -4.84 20.54
CA THR A 656 -15.08 -4.34 20.79
C THR A 656 -14.29 -4.12 19.51
N PHE A 657 -13.36 -3.17 19.55
CA PHE A 657 -12.44 -2.84 18.47
C PHE A 657 -11.00 -2.93 19.00
N THR A 658 -10.18 -3.78 18.40
CA THR A 658 -8.75 -3.89 18.73
C THR A 658 -7.95 -3.21 17.64
N VAL A 659 -7.27 -2.12 17.98
CA VAL A 659 -6.44 -1.36 17.03
C VAL A 659 -5.37 -2.27 16.44
N LEU A 660 -5.10 -2.15 15.14
CA LEU A 660 -3.90 -2.73 14.53
C LEU A 660 -2.74 -1.73 14.58
N GLU A 661 -1.61 -2.17 15.10
CA GLU A 661 -0.35 -1.45 15.05
C GLU A 661 0.41 -1.87 13.78
N ARG A 662 0.87 -0.90 12.98
CA ARG A 662 1.58 -1.10 11.70
C ARG A 662 3.03 -0.65 11.78
N GLY A 663 3.91 -1.28 11.01
CA GLY A 663 5.33 -0.94 10.92
C GLY A 663 6.07 -1.75 9.87
N ASP A 664 7.40 -1.66 9.90
CA ASP A 664 8.31 -2.57 9.20
C ASP A 664 8.90 -3.58 10.20
N ASP A 665 8.94 -4.87 9.84
CA ASP A 665 9.76 -5.87 10.52
C ASP A 665 11.19 -5.81 9.97
N LEU A 666 12.15 -5.57 10.85
CA LEU A 666 13.59 -5.40 10.54
C LEU A 666 14.40 -6.66 10.93
N SER A 667 13.73 -7.75 11.33
CA SER A 667 14.38 -8.99 11.79
C SER A 667 14.68 -9.99 10.65
N LEU A 668 14.32 -9.66 9.42
CA LEU A 668 14.40 -10.51 8.23
C LEU A 668 15.43 -10.00 7.22
N ASP A 669 16.01 -10.94 6.46
CA ASP A 669 17.04 -10.69 5.44
C ASP A 669 16.46 -9.88 4.26
N GLU A 670 17.25 -8.98 3.67
CA GLU A 670 16.80 -8.08 2.59
C GLU A 670 16.31 -8.80 1.32
N GLU A 671 16.64 -10.09 1.15
CA GLU A 671 16.07 -10.97 0.09
C GLU A 671 14.53 -11.11 0.15
N ALA A 672 13.87 -10.75 1.28
CA ALA A 672 12.42 -10.80 1.44
C ALA A 672 11.70 -9.48 1.08
N GLY A 673 12.43 -8.36 1.00
CA GLY A 673 11.85 -7.02 1.22
C GLY A 673 11.53 -6.75 2.69
N ARG A 674 11.08 -5.54 3.04
CA ARG A 674 10.55 -5.29 4.40
C ARG A 674 9.19 -6.00 4.50
N GLU A 675 9.08 -7.03 5.35
CA GLU A 675 7.75 -7.60 5.65
C GLU A 675 6.98 -6.60 6.54
N SER A 676 5.78 -6.22 6.11
CA SER A 676 4.93 -5.28 6.83
C SER A 676 4.56 -5.85 8.20
N TYR A 677 5.06 -5.22 9.28
CA TYR A 677 4.68 -5.58 10.64
C TYR A 677 3.22 -5.21 10.90
N VAL A 678 2.45 -6.18 11.38
CA VAL A 678 1.04 -6.00 11.77
C VAL A 678 0.76 -6.74 13.07
N ALA A 679 0.35 -6.02 14.11
CA ALA A 679 0.06 -6.61 15.41
C ALA A 679 -1.24 -6.06 16.05
N PRO A 680 -1.99 -6.87 16.79
CA PRO A 680 -3.12 -6.38 17.59
C PRO A 680 -2.60 -5.61 18.81
N GLY A 681 -2.92 -4.31 18.85
CA GLY A 681 -2.68 -3.41 19.97
C GLY A 681 -3.71 -3.59 21.10
N GLN A 682 -4.20 -2.48 21.67
CA GLN A 682 -5.20 -2.55 22.75
C GLN A 682 -6.63 -2.59 22.21
N THR A 683 -7.52 -3.20 23.00
CA THR A 683 -8.95 -3.35 22.70
C THR A 683 -9.79 -2.32 23.46
N LEU A 684 -10.55 -1.49 22.74
CA LEU A 684 -11.62 -0.67 23.30
C LEU A 684 -12.98 -1.39 23.21
N THR A 685 -13.90 -1.03 24.09
CA THR A 685 -15.30 -1.52 24.09
C THR A 685 -16.24 -0.38 23.72
N PHE A 686 -17.25 -0.65 22.88
CA PHE A 686 -18.32 0.30 22.58
C PHE A 686 -19.26 0.42 23.79
N GLU A 687 -19.25 1.58 24.46
CA GLU A 687 -20.14 1.88 25.61
C GLU A 687 -21.42 2.65 25.23
N GLY A 688 -21.57 3.04 23.95
CA GLY A 688 -22.78 3.68 23.40
C GLY A 688 -22.64 5.16 23.00
N GLU A 689 -21.49 5.79 23.25
CA GLU A 689 -21.11 7.07 22.64
C GLU A 689 -20.06 6.78 21.53
N PRO A 690 -19.98 7.55 20.44
CA PRO A 690 -18.95 7.39 19.41
C PRO A 690 -17.54 7.59 19.96
N PHE A 691 -16.54 6.94 19.34
CA PHE A 691 -15.15 7.18 19.69
C PHE A 691 -14.69 8.57 19.23
N VAL A 692 -13.68 9.12 19.89
CA VAL A 692 -13.08 10.43 19.57
C VAL A 692 -11.57 10.36 19.47
N ILE A 693 -10.98 11.26 18.69
CA ILE A 693 -9.52 11.44 18.61
C ILE A 693 -9.05 12.22 19.84
N GLU A 694 -8.02 11.70 20.50
CA GLU A 694 -7.22 12.38 21.52
C GLU A 694 -5.76 12.44 21.06
N THR A 695 -5.00 13.43 21.54
CA THR A 695 -3.53 13.43 21.44
C THR A 695 -2.92 13.08 22.80
N THR A 696 -1.90 12.24 22.79
CA THR A 696 -1.17 11.79 23.99
C THR A 696 0.32 12.09 23.84
N PRO A 697 1.08 12.28 24.94
CA PRO A 697 2.51 12.54 24.84
C PRO A 697 3.25 11.30 24.31
N ALA A 698 4.15 11.50 23.33
CA ALA A 698 4.91 10.40 22.72
C ALA A 698 5.91 9.79 23.73
N PRO A 699 6.02 8.44 23.85
CA PRO A 699 6.99 7.77 24.71
C PRO A 699 8.43 8.24 24.52
N SER A 700 9.26 8.08 25.54
CA SER A 700 10.71 8.31 25.40
C SER A 700 11.38 7.16 24.65
N GLY A 701 12.32 7.44 23.74
CA GLY A 701 13.06 6.44 22.97
C GLY A 701 13.61 6.94 21.63
N ASN A 702 14.09 6.02 20.80
CA ASN A 702 14.54 6.29 19.42
C ASN A 702 13.34 6.37 18.46
N TYR A 703 13.28 7.47 17.72
CA TYR A 703 12.31 7.75 16.67
C TYR A 703 13.02 7.90 15.32
N VAL A 704 12.26 7.68 14.26
CA VAL A 704 12.54 8.12 12.90
C VAL A 704 11.55 9.23 12.58
N VAL A 705 12.01 10.32 11.99
CA VAL A 705 11.13 11.39 11.51
C VAL A 705 11.48 11.75 10.08
N GLY A 706 10.50 12.15 9.27
CA GLY A 706 10.79 12.55 7.89
C GLY A 706 9.59 12.88 7.03
N PHE A 707 9.80 12.75 5.72
CA PHE A 707 8.82 13.04 4.68
C PHE A 707 8.73 11.89 3.69
N ILE A 708 7.50 11.62 3.25
CA ILE A 708 7.21 10.75 2.10
C ILE A 708 6.62 11.65 1.02
N ALA A 709 7.19 11.63 -0.19
CA ALA A 709 6.64 12.29 -1.36
C ALA A 709 5.96 11.26 -2.26
N GLU A 710 4.70 11.48 -2.59
CA GLU A 710 3.92 10.65 -3.52
C GLU A 710 3.87 11.33 -4.89
N ASP A 711 4.05 10.55 -5.95
CA ASP A 711 3.99 11.03 -7.33
C ASP A 711 2.58 10.87 -7.96
N LEU A 712 2.39 11.45 -9.15
CA LEU A 712 1.10 11.45 -9.87
C LEU A 712 0.60 10.06 -10.34
N ASP A 713 1.32 8.98 -10.08
CA ASP A 713 0.87 7.59 -10.28
C ASP A 713 0.84 6.78 -8.97
N GLY A 714 0.96 7.46 -7.82
CA GLY A 714 0.90 6.87 -6.47
C GLY A 714 2.23 6.32 -5.95
N GLN A 715 3.35 6.48 -6.66
CA GLN A 715 4.63 5.94 -6.19
C GLN A 715 5.20 6.82 -5.07
N THR A 716 5.57 6.20 -3.95
CA THR A 716 6.17 6.87 -2.79
C THR A 716 7.70 6.95 -2.88
N TYR A 717 8.24 8.02 -2.31
CA TYR A 717 9.67 8.29 -2.19
C TYR A 717 9.95 8.83 -0.79
N GLU A 718 10.91 8.25 -0.08
CA GLU A 718 11.05 8.43 1.37
C GLU A 718 12.41 9.04 1.74
N GLN A 719 12.42 9.98 2.70
CA GLN A 719 13.62 10.41 3.41
C GLN A 719 13.35 10.56 4.90
N TYR A 720 14.33 10.12 5.70
CA TYR A 720 14.20 9.84 7.12
C TYR A 720 15.46 10.23 7.88
N GLU A 721 15.31 10.62 9.15
CA GLU A 721 16.41 10.98 10.05
C GLU A 721 16.13 10.49 11.48
N GLY A 722 17.17 10.04 12.17
CA GLY A 722 17.07 9.51 13.53
C GLY A 722 17.00 10.60 14.60
N LEU A 723 15.98 10.53 15.47
CA LEU A 723 15.65 11.52 16.50
C LEU A 723 15.47 10.83 17.87
N PHE A 724 16.02 11.40 18.94
CA PHE A 724 15.74 10.93 20.30
C PHE A 724 14.59 11.71 20.97
N VAL A 725 13.64 11.03 21.61
CA VAL A 725 12.55 11.65 22.36
C VAL A 725 12.74 11.51 23.88
N VAL A 726 12.63 12.63 24.61
CA VAL A 726 12.58 12.65 26.08
C VAL A 726 11.24 13.23 26.54
N ASN A 727 10.43 12.39 27.18
CA ASN A 727 9.08 12.75 27.61
C ASN A 727 8.72 12.22 29.01
N GLU A 728 9.05 13.01 30.04
CA GLU A 728 8.72 12.73 31.45
C GLU A 728 7.20 12.78 31.77
N GLU A 729 6.33 13.11 30.81
CA GLU A 729 4.86 13.05 31.00
C GLU A 729 4.28 11.65 30.74
N THR A 730 5.07 10.75 30.14
CA THR A 730 4.71 9.34 29.90
C THR A 730 5.11 8.44 31.06
N GLU A 731 4.39 7.33 31.26
CA GLU A 731 4.85 6.26 32.16
C GLU A 731 5.93 5.42 31.43
N PRO A 732 7.00 4.96 32.12
CA PRO A 732 8.11 4.20 31.52
C PRO A 732 7.67 2.94 30.76
N VAL A 733 7.89 2.89 29.44
CA VAL A 733 7.66 1.68 28.62
C VAL A 733 8.59 0.58 29.11
N ASP A 734 8.01 -0.56 29.48
CA ASP A 734 8.68 -1.71 30.11
C ASP A 734 9.62 -1.39 31.30
N GLY A 735 9.43 -0.23 31.93
CA GLY A 735 10.26 0.27 33.03
C GLY A 735 11.54 1.01 32.61
N PHE A 736 11.74 1.23 31.31
CA PHE A 736 12.87 1.98 30.76
C PHE A 736 12.62 3.50 30.76
N VAL A 737 13.67 4.27 31.06
CA VAL A 737 13.65 5.74 31.07
C VAL A 737 14.86 6.27 30.30
N SER A 738 14.75 7.48 29.76
CA SER A 738 15.80 8.11 28.97
C SER A 738 16.98 8.64 29.79
N TYR A 739 18.16 8.54 29.19
CA TYR A 739 19.37 9.27 29.56
C TYR A 739 19.90 10.00 28.32
N VAL A 740 20.33 11.24 28.50
CA VAL A 740 20.93 12.10 27.47
C VAL A 740 22.18 12.74 28.08
N ASP A 741 23.29 12.75 27.34
CA ASP A 741 24.56 13.32 27.78
C ASP A 741 25.09 14.38 26.81
N ASP A 742 24.71 15.64 27.04
CA ASP A 742 25.16 16.81 26.26
C ASP A 742 26.70 16.96 26.20
N ASP A 743 27.43 16.45 27.21
CA ASP A 743 28.91 16.54 27.29
C ASP A 743 29.60 15.40 26.49
N PHE A 744 28.88 14.31 26.18
CA PHE A 744 29.39 13.16 25.40
C PHE A 744 28.66 12.91 24.07
N GLY A 745 27.57 13.60 23.75
CA GLY A 745 26.90 13.50 22.44
C GLY A 745 26.21 12.16 22.20
N PHE A 746 25.50 11.62 23.19
CA PHE A 746 24.67 10.42 23.01
C PHE A 746 23.39 10.43 23.87
N ALA A 747 22.43 9.62 23.47
CA ALA A 747 21.24 9.25 24.24
C ALA A 747 21.03 7.73 24.28
N THR A 748 20.30 7.25 25.29
CA THR A 748 19.92 5.83 25.44
C THR A 748 18.74 5.68 26.41
N LEU A 749 17.91 4.64 26.25
CA LEU A 749 17.03 4.19 27.33
C LEU A 749 17.80 3.28 28.30
N TYR A 750 17.47 3.32 29.59
CA TYR A 750 18.00 2.39 30.59
C TYR A 750 16.92 2.00 31.63
N PRO A 751 17.05 0.87 32.33
CA PRO A 751 16.05 0.47 33.33
C PRO A 751 15.98 1.47 34.49
N GLY A 752 14.82 2.07 34.74
CA GLY A 752 14.64 3.21 35.64
C GLY A 752 14.87 2.95 37.14
N ASP A 753 15.19 1.71 37.53
CA ASP A 753 15.60 1.35 38.89
C ASP A 753 17.13 1.12 39.06
N TRP A 754 17.90 1.24 37.97
CA TRP A 754 19.37 1.22 37.97
C TRP A 754 19.98 2.55 38.45
N THR A 755 21.28 2.54 38.75
CA THR A 755 22.07 3.72 39.15
C THR A 755 23.01 4.13 38.03
N VAL A 756 22.98 5.42 37.65
CA VAL A 756 23.87 6.03 36.66
C VAL A 756 24.99 6.83 37.35
N GLU A 757 26.25 6.56 37.00
CA GLU A 757 27.44 7.29 37.47
C GLU A 757 28.32 7.74 36.27
N ALA A 758 28.26 9.02 35.92
CA ALA A 758 29.17 9.63 34.94
C ALA A 758 30.54 9.99 35.56
N ASP A 759 31.63 9.69 34.85
CA ASP A 759 32.99 10.14 35.17
C ASP A 759 33.60 10.97 34.01
N PRO A 760 33.42 12.30 34.03
CA PRO A 760 34.05 13.23 33.08
C PRO A 760 35.59 13.27 33.12
N ALA A 761 36.26 12.54 34.03
CA ALA A 761 37.72 12.39 34.02
C ALA A 761 38.19 11.16 33.22
N GLN A 762 37.28 10.26 32.85
CA GLN A 762 37.55 9.06 32.04
C GLN A 762 36.71 9.01 30.75
N ALA A 763 35.93 10.06 30.46
CA ALA A 763 35.02 10.15 29.31
C ALA A 763 34.04 8.96 29.24
N SER A 764 33.36 8.67 30.36
CA SER A 764 32.50 7.49 30.51
C SER A 764 31.25 7.74 31.34
N VAL A 765 30.17 7.02 31.02
CA VAL A 765 28.91 6.93 31.76
C VAL A 765 28.65 5.46 32.11
N ASN A 766 28.20 5.21 33.34
CA ASN A 766 28.11 3.87 33.89
C ASN A 766 26.72 3.59 34.45
N PHE A 767 26.00 2.66 33.86
CA PHE A 767 24.69 2.19 34.29
C PHE A 767 24.86 0.91 35.10
N SER A 768 24.17 0.77 36.23
CA SER A 768 24.34 -0.39 37.11
C SER A 768 23.09 -0.80 37.88
N SER A 769 22.79 -2.10 37.86
CA SER A 769 21.78 -2.74 38.71
C SER A 769 22.01 -2.50 40.21
N GLN A 770 20.95 -2.54 41.02
CA GLN A 770 21.01 -2.17 42.45
C GLN A 770 21.92 -3.05 43.32
N ASP A 771 22.25 -4.27 42.90
CA ASP A 771 23.24 -5.13 43.56
C ASP A 771 24.61 -5.18 42.86
N GLY A 772 24.71 -4.59 41.66
CA GLY A 772 25.92 -4.51 40.86
C GLY A 772 26.30 -5.81 40.16
N SER A 773 25.34 -6.71 39.89
CA SER A 773 25.60 -7.92 39.09
C SER A 773 25.50 -7.67 37.58
N HIS A 774 24.66 -6.72 37.17
CA HIS A 774 24.47 -6.23 35.80
C HIS A 774 24.93 -4.77 35.67
N PHE A 775 25.56 -4.42 34.55
CA PHE A 775 26.23 -3.14 34.31
C PHE A 775 26.35 -2.85 32.81
N VAL A 776 26.35 -1.57 32.42
CA VAL A 776 26.75 -1.09 31.09
C VAL A 776 27.68 0.12 31.27
N SER A 777 28.83 0.12 30.60
CA SER A 777 29.66 1.33 30.42
C SER A 777 29.50 1.83 29.00
N ILE A 778 29.33 3.14 28.85
CA ILE A 778 29.43 3.85 27.57
C ILE A 778 30.59 4.82 27.71
N SER A 779 31.51 4.89 26.74
CA SER A 779 32.70 5.75 26.82
C SER A 779 33.18 6.21 25.45
N ALA A 780 33.83 7.37 25.38
CA ALA A 780 34.30 7.97 24.12
C ALA A 780 35.80 8.28 24.15
N ALA A 781 36.52 7.89 23.09
CA ALA A 781 37.95 8.14 22.94
C ALA A 781 38.37 8.28 21.46
N ALA A 782 39.45 9.02 21.20
CA ALA A 782 40.02 9.16 19.86
C ALA A 782 41.16 8.15 19.62
N TYR A 783 41.17 7.50 18.45
CA TYR A 783 42.19 6.54 18.03
C TYR A 783 42.94 7.03 16.79
N ASP A 784 44.22 6.68 16.66
CA ASP A 784 45.13 7.15 15.60
C ASP A 784 45.11 6.11 14.46
N ALA A 785 44.08 6.20 13.61
CA ALA A 785 43.68 5.23 12.58
C ALA A 785 43.38 5.94 11.23
N ALA A 786 43.31 5.19 10.12
CA ALA A 786 43.04 5.76 8.79
C ALA A 786 41.55 5.98 8.51
N ASN A 787 40.67 5.10 9.01
CA ASN A 787 39.22 5.13 8.80
C ASN A 787 38.45 4.66 10.05
N ALA A 788 37.12 4.63 9.97
CA ALA A 788 36.24 4.25 11.08
C ALA A 788 36.42 2.78 11.52
N ASP A 789 36.58 1.85 10.57
CA ASP A 789 36.76 0.42 10.86
C ASP A 789 38.10 0.12 11.56
N GLU A 790 39.20 0.73 11.11
CA GLU A 790 40.49 0.66 11.80
C GLU A 790 40.41 1.28 13.21
N ALA A 791 39.60 2.32 13.41
CA ALA A 791 39.40 2.95 14.71
C ALA A 791 38.56 2.06 15.66
N ASN A 792 37.49 1.45 15.16
CA ASN A 792 36.70 0.43 15.87
C ASN A 792 37.61 -0.74 16.29
N THR A 793 38.40 -1.26 15.34
CA THR A 793 39.38 -2.33 15.56
C THR A 793 40.40 -1.94 16.64
N ALA A 794 40.94 -0.72 16.56
CA ALA A 794 41.91 -0.21 17.53
C ALA A 794 41.31 -0.03 18.93
N ALA A 795 40.03 0.36 19.04
CA ALA A 795 39.32 0.49 20.30
C ALA A 795 39.09 -0.87 20.98
N LEU A 796 38.67 -1.88 20.22
CA LEU A 796 38.50 -3.25 20.73
C LEU A 796 39.84 -3.89 21.10
N GLN A 797 40.90 -3.68 20.31
CA GLN A 797 42.25 -4.13 20.67
C GLN A 797 42.81 -3.42 21.93
N ALA A 798 42.64 -2.11 22.05
CA ALA A 798 43.05 -1.35 23.22
C ALA A 798 42.28 -1.78 24.48
N THR A 799 40.99 -2.07 24.32
CA THR A 799 40.15 -2.69 25.34
C THR A 799 40.76 -4.04 25.73
N ALA A 800 40.94 -4.97 24.79
CA ALA A 800 41.53 -6.28 25.01
C ALA A 800 42.91 -6.25 25.71
N GLU A 801 43.78 -5.27 25.39
CA GLU A 801 45.03 -5.06 26.12
C GLU A 801 44.82 -4.58 27.56
N ALA A 802 43.88 -3.67 27.81
CA ALA A 802 43.56 -3.18 29.15
C ALA A 802 42.93 -4.28 30.01
N LEU A 803 42.00 -5.05 29.41
CA LEU A 803 41.40 -6.27 29.95
C LEU A 803 42.49 -7.25 30.41
N GLN A 804 43.42 -7.63 29.51
CA GLN A 804 44.54 -8.54 29.81
C GLN A 804 45.53 -8.03 30.87
N GLN A 805 45.60 -6.72 31.11
CA GLN A 805 46.53 -6.11 32.07
C GLN A 805 45.95 -5.98 33.49
N ASN A 806 44.63 -6.11 33.68
CA ASN A 806 44.00 -6.03 34.98
C ASN A 806 44.16 -7.37 35.75
N GLY A 807 45.27 -7.49 36.47
CA GLY A 807 45.69 -8.72 37.19
C GLY A 807 44.89 -9.08 38.45
N ASP A 808 43.61 -8.71 38.49
CA ASP A 808 42.62 -8.94 39.55
C ASP A 808 41.45 -9.83 39.03
N LEU A 809 41.54 -10.28 37.76
CA LEU A 809 40.58 -11.08 36.98
C LEU A 809 41.16 -12.47 36.65
N GLU A 810 40.34 -13.51 36.57
CA GLU A 810 40.77 -14.88 36.30
C GLU A 810 40.08 -15.46 35.03
N ASN A 811 40.75 -16.38 34.33
CA ASN A 811 40.20 -17.23 33.24
C ASN A 811 39.73 -16.60 31.90
N LEU A 812 39.92 -15.29 31.69
CA LEU A 812 39.93 -14.55 30.39
C LEU A 812 40.26 -15.38 29.11
N VAL A 813 39.31 -15.47 28.17
CA VAL A 813 39.38 -16.17 26.86
C VAL A 813 38.58 -15.38 25.81
N PHE A 814 39.08 -15.06 24.61
CA PHE A 814 38.23 -14.43 23.57
C PHE A 814 37.42 -15.50 22.81
N LEU A 815 36.14 -15.25 22.47
CA LEU A 815 35.26 -16.24 21.82
C LEU A 815 35.45 -16.23 20.30
N SER A 816 35.61 -15.06 19.69
CA SER A 816 36.05 -14.87 18.31
C SER A 816 37.57 -14.59 18.24
N GLU A 817 38.19 -14.78 17.06
CA GLU A 817 39.58 -14.36 16.80
C GLU A 817 39.65 -13.00 16.05
N GLU A 818 38.57 -12.61 15.38
CA GLU A 818 38.35 -11.32 14.70
C GLU A 818 36.99 -10.74 15.20
N PRO A 819 36.73 -9.43 15.11
CA PRO A 819 35.43 -8.86 15.47
C PRO A 819 34.29 -9.29 14.53
N ASP A 820 33.08 -9.37 15.06
CA ASP A 820 31.84 -9.49 14.29
C ASP A 820 31.31 -8.09 13.92
N THR A 821 30.58 -7.94 12.81
CA THR A 821 29.96 -6.66 12.41
C THR A 821 28.69 -6.37 13.22
N PHE A 822 28.40 -5.08 13.42
CA PHE A 822 27.26 -4.58 14.18
C PHE A 822 26.89 -3.16 13.73
N VAL A 823 25.72 -2.64 14.12
CA VAL A 823 25.32 -1.23 13.90
C VAL A 823 24.95 -0.60 15.23
N LEU A 824 25.48 0.58 15.53
CA LEU A 824 25.24 1.29 16.80
C LEU A 824 24.93 2.76 16.54
N GLY A 825 23.70 3.20 16.88
CA GLY A 825 23.28 4.60 16.69
C GLY A 825 23.33 5.08 15.24
N ALA A 826 22.96 4.19 14.29
CA ALA A 826 23.05 4.36 12.84
C ALA A 826 24.47 4.40 12.22
N PHE A 827 25.52 4.03 12.96
CA PHE A 827 26.90 3.93 12.42
C PHE A 827 27.45 2.51 12.52
N ASP A 828 28.29 2.14 11.54
CA ASP A 828 29.03 0.89 11.51
C ASP A 828 29.84 0.68 12.80
N ALA A 829 29.69 -0.53 13.34
CA ALA A 829 30.27 -0.95 14.59
C ALA A 829 30.91 -2.33 14.47
N GLN A 830 31.85 -2.59 15.37
CA GLN A 830 32.45 -3.91 15.57
C GLN A 830 32.12 -4.42 16.97
N LEU A 831 31.85 -5.73 17.09
CA LEU A 831 31.50 -6.42 18.33
C LEU A 831 32.54 -7.52 18.65
N VAL A 832 32.91 -7.67 19.91
CA VAL A 832 33.72 -8.79 20.41
C VAL A 832 33.15 -9.38 21.70
N ASP A 833 33.00 -10.71 21.67
CA ASP A 833 32.55 -11.61 22.74
C ASP A 833 33.69 -12.54 23.23
N PHE A 834 33.65 -13.04 24.49
CA PHE A 834 34.80 -13.64 25.23
C PHE A 834 34.40 -14.43 26.54
N ASP A 835 35.13 -15.35 27.25
CA ASP A 835 34.82 -16.17 28.51
C ASP A 835 35.73 -15.92 29.80
N PHE A 836 35.21 -15.85 31.07
CA PHE A 836 36.02 -15.65 32.34
C PHE A 836 35.36 -15.85 33.76
N GLU A 837 36.13 -15.57 34.86
CA GLU A 837 35.69 -15.43 36.28
C GLU A 837 36.23 -14.19 37.09
N LEU A 838 35.40 -13.58 37.97
CA LEU A 838 35.80 -12.57 39.00
C LEU A 838 35.37 -12.97 40.43
N ASP A 839 36.22 -12.74 41.44
CA ASP A 839 35.95 -12.98 42.89
C ASP A 839 35.46 -14.42 43.22
N GLY A 840 35.52 -15.34 42.25
CA GLY A 840 34.98 -16.70 42.29
C GLY A 840 33.57 -16.89 41.67
N VAL A 841 33.13 -15.98 40.79
CA VAL A 841 31.87 -16.00 40.03
C VAL A 841 32.21 -15.92 38.54
N ALA A 842 31.59 -16.77 37.72
CA ALA A 842 31.66 -16.66 36.26
C ALA A 842 30.68 -15.59 35.76
N TYR A 843 31.12 -14.78 34.81
CA TYR A 843 30.40 -13.61 34.32
C TYR A 843 30.27 -13.63 32.80
N SER A 844 29.46 -12.70 32.31
CA SER A 844 29.32 -12.36 30.90
C SER A 844 29.49 -10.87 30.62
N ALA A 845 29.96 -10.49 29.43
CA ALA A 845 30.05 -9.11 28.92
C ALA A 845 30.26 -9.08 27.40
N SER A 846 29.72 -8.10 26.67
CA SER A 846 30.06 -7.86 25.25
C SER A 846 30.68 -6.47 25.09
N ALA A 847 31.64 -6.31 24.17
CA ALA A 847 32.27 -5.02 23.86
C ALA A 847 31.98 -4.61 22.40
N ILE A 848 31.42 -3.41 22.21
CA ILE A 848 31.03 -2.86 20.91
C ILE A 848 31.72 -1.51 20.71
N ALA A 849 32.34 -1.30 19.55
CA ALA A 849 32.99 -0.04 19.18
C ALA A 849 32.42 0.53 17.88
N SER A 850 32.09 1.82 17.85
CA SER A 850 31.59 2.55 16.68
C SER A 850 32.26 3.93 16.56
N THR A 851 32.62 4.36 15.35
CA THR A 851 33.40 5.58 15.10
C THR A 851 32.65 6.53 14.15
N PRO A 852 31.65 7.27 14.63
CA PRO A 852 30.92 8.26 13.82
C PRO A 852 31.80 9.43 13.37
N THR A 853 32.94 9.69 14.03
CA THR A 853 33.90 10.72 13.60
C THR A 853 35.34 10.31 13.83
N PRO A 854 36.31 10.78 13.00
CA PRO A 854 37.74 10.58 13.26
C PRO A 854 38.27 11.15 14.60
N GLU A 855 37.49 11.95 15.33
CA GLU A 855 37.86 12.47 16.66
C GLU A 855 37.15 11.74 17.82
N ALA A 856 36.22 10.81 17.55
CA ALA A 856 35.45 10.10 18.58
C ALA A 856 34.98 8.70 18.15
N THR A 857 35.58 7.67 18.75
CA THR A 857 35.07 6.30 18.81
C THR A 857 34.35 6.08 20.13
N TYR A 858 33.11 5.62 20.08
CA TYR A 858 32.32 5.19 21.22
C TYR A 858 32.57 3.70 21.48
N LEU A 859 32.74 3.35 22.75
CA LEU A 859 32.90 1.99 23.24
C LEU A 859 31.82 1.70 24.27
N VAL A 860 30.95 0.74 23.98
CA VAL A 860 29.94 0.19 24.88
C VAL A 860 30.44 -1.15 25.43
N LEU A 861 30.35 -1.35 26.75
CA LEU A 861 30.70 -2.57 27.45
C LEU A 861 29.53 -3.01 28.33
N ASN A 862 28.76 -3.98 27.86
CA ASN A 862 27.66 -4.63 28.58
C ASN A 862 28.22 -5.70 29.52
N VAL A 863 27.66 -5.95 30.72
CA VAL A 863 28.14 -6.98 31.68
C VAL A 863 26.99 -7.56 32.52
N ALA A 864 26.85 -8.89 32.62
CA ALA A 864 25.89 -9.62 33.47
C ALA A 864 26.49 -10.97 33.98
N PRO A 865 25.84 -11.78 34.84
CA PRO A 865 26.37 -13.09 35.24
C PRO A 865 26.33 -14.16 34.11
N ALA A 866 27.26 -15.14 34.13
CA ALA A 866 27.41 -16.13 33.04
C ALA A 866 26.18 -17.03 32.80
N ASP A 867 25.45 -17.36 33.87
CA ASP A 867 24.22 -18.18 33.82
C ASP A 867 22.97 -17.37 33.38
N ASP A 868 23.09 -16.05 33.16
CA ASP A 868 21.98 -15.08 33.08
C ASP A 868 22.02 -14.17 31.82
N PHE A 869 23.18 -14.04 31.18
CA PHE A 869 23.40 -12.98 30.16
C PHE A 869 22.62 -13.14 28.86
N GLU A 870 22.29 -14.36 28.40
CA GLU A 870 21.37 -14.52 27.26
C GLU A 870 20.05 -13.80 27.52
N GLN A 871 19.55 -13.87 28.77
CA GLN A 871 18.35 -13.16 29.20
C GLN A 871 18.63 -11.65 29.35
N ALA A 872 19.79 -11.26 29.89
CA ALA A 872 20.16 -9.85 30.02
C ALA A 872 20.39 -9.15 28.66
N VAL A 873 20.76 -9.87 27.61
CA VAL A 873 20.81 -9.37 26.22
C VAL A 873 19.41 -8.98 25.77
N THR A 874 18.45 -9.91 25.81
CA THR A 874 17.06 -9.65 25.41
C THR A 874 16.33 -8.65 26.31
N ASP A 875 16.50 -8.74 27.62
CA ASP A 875 15.74 -7.96 28.61
C ASP A 875 16.37 -6.59 28.93
N VAL A 876 17.66 -6.38 28.64
CA VAL A 876 18.39 -5.13 29.00
C VAL A 876 19.29 -4.60 27.89
N PHE A 877 20.26 -5.36 27.40
CA PHE A 877 21.32 -4.78 26.57
C PHE A 877 20.83 -4.41 25.16
N ASN A 878 20.05 -5.25 24.50
CA ASN A 878 19.44 -4.90 23.20
C ASN A 878 18.53 -3.66 23.34
N PRO A 879 17.62 -3.57 24.34
CA PRO A 879 16.92 -2.33 24.67
C PRO A 879 17.81 -1.09 24.80
N MET A 880 18.96 -1.18 25.49
CA MET A 880 19.88 -0.05 25.63
C MET A 880 20.65 0.27 24.33
N LEU A 881 21.00 -0.73 23.52
CA LEU A 881 21.80 -0.60 22.29
C LEU A 881 20.97 -0.11 21.11
N TYR A 882 19.78 -0.68 20.88
CA TYR A 882 18.88 -0.26 19.81
C TYR A 882 18.17 1.07 20.12
N SER A 883 18.10 1.46 21.40
CA SER A 883 17.72 2.83 21.79
C SER A 883 18.91 3.77 21.94
N PHE A 884 20.12 3.37 21.55
CA PHE A 884 21.26 4.28 21.52
C PHE A 884 21.17 5.17 20.28
N ASP A 885 21.35 6.49 20.45
CA ASP A 885 21.50 7.46 19.35
C ASP A 885 22.66 8.40 19.64
N LEU A 886 23.29 8.90 18.58
CA LEU A 886 24.50 9.71 18.61
C LEU A 886 24.17 11.17 18.24
N LEU A 887 24.21 12.02 19.27
CA LEU A 887 23.83 13.43 19.24
C LEU A 887 25.05 14.30 18.89
N ILE A 888 25.53 14.18 17.66
CA ILE A 888 26.78 14.80 17.20
C ILE A 888 26.48 15.86 16.12
N SER A 889 26.03 17.02 16.59
CA SER A 889 25.61 18.18 15.77
C SER A 889 26.45 18.43 14.51
N GLY A 890 25.82 18.26 13.35
CA GLY A 890 26.42 18.58 12.05
C GLY A 890 27.28 17.47 11.45
N LEU A 891 27.14 16.23 11.94
CA LEU A 891 27.25 15.08 11.04
C LEU A 891 26.04 15.01 10.13
N VAL A 892 26.25 14.39 8.99
CA VAL A 892 25.22 13.87 8.10
C VAL A 892 24.96 12.43 8.54
N LYS A 893 23.71 12.05 8.86
CA LYS A 893 23.32 10.65 9.10
C LYS A 893 22.77 9.94 7.85
N GLU A 894 22.91 10.54 6.66
CA GLU A 894 22.93 9.74 5.42
C GLU A 894 23.97 8.63 5.61
N ASN A 895 23.74 7.46 4.98
CA ASN A 895 24.59 6.26 5.00
C ASN A 895 24.31 5.25 6.13
N ILE A 896 23.13 4.62 6.09
CA ILE A 896 23.11 3.15 6.23
C ILE A 896 23.62 2.60 4.88
N GLY A 897 24.79 1.95 4.89
CA GLY A 897 25.57 1.66 3.70
C GLY A 897 26.40 2.88 3.23
N PRO A 898 27.70 2.73 2.91
CA PRO A 898 28.61 3.86 2.70
C PRO A 898 28.21 4.75 1.51
N PRO A 899 28.60 6.05 1.53
CA PRO A 899 28.22 6.97 0.46
C PRO A 899 28.83 6.56 -0.88
N PRO A 900 28.12 6.77 -2.01
CA PRO A 900 28.66 6.50 -3.34
C PRO A 900 30.03 7.16 -3.51
N PRO A 901 31.09 6.41 -3.84
CA PRO A 901 32.44 6.94 -3.83
C PRO A 901 32.66 7.90 -5.01
N ASP A 902 32.88 9.18 -4.69
CA ASP A 902 33.13 10.27 -5.64
C ASP A 902 34.63 10.38 -6.03
N PHE A 903 34.90 11.06 -7.15
CA PHE A 903 36.24 11.19 -7.76
C PHE A 903 37.01 12.43 -7.27
N ASP A 904 38.12 12.26 -6.52
CA ASP A 904 39.02 13.37 -6.16
C ASP A 904 39.84 13.88 -7.38
N GLU A 905 40.43 12.97 -8.15
CA GLU A 905 41.07 13.29 -9.44
C GLU A 905 40.62 12.30 -10.52
N ILE A 906 39.86 12.79 -11.52
CA ILE A 906 39.60 12.05 -12.77
C ILE A 906 40.90 11.95 -13.56
N LEU A 907 41.41 10.73 -13.72
CA LEU A 907 42.67 10.40 -14.39
C LEU A 907 42.47 10.09 -15.88
N PHE A 908 41.30 9.55 -16.23
CA PHE A 908 40.89 9.20 -17.58
C PHE A 908 39.35 9.28 -17.68
N SER A 909 38.84 9.71 -18.83
CA SER A 909 37.41 9.62 -19.14
C SER A 909 37.23 9.47 -20.65
N ASP A 910 36.17 8.78 -21.08
CA ASP A 910 35.81 8.56 -22.47
C ASP A 910 34.29 8.72 -22.62
N ASP A 911 33.89 9.80 -23.30
CA ASP A 911 32.51 10.10 -23.70
C ASP A 911 32.16 9.44 -25.05
N PHE A 912 32.98 8.46 -25.47
CA PHE A 912 32.94 7.69 -26.73
C PHE A 912 32.82 8.53 -28.04
N SER A 913 32.87 9.86 -27.97
CA SER A 913 32.74 10.77 -29.13
C SER A 913 33.96 10.79 -30.04
N ASP A 914 35.14 10.37 -29.53
CA ASP A 914 36.34 10.13 -30.35
C ASP A 914 36.55 8.62 -30.56
N THR A 915 36.17 8.14 -31.74
CA THR A 915 36.35 6.74 -32.20
C THR A 915 37.80 6.23 -32.25
N ALA A 916 38.77 7.05 -31.83
CA ALA A 916 40.17 6.69 -31.62
C ALA A 916 40.62 6.68 -30.14
N SER A 917 39.68 6.69 -29.17
CA SER A 917 39.95 6.79 -27.73
C SER A 917 40.78 5.63 -27.17
N GLY A 918 40.46 4.39 -27.55
CA GLY A 918 41.25 3.20 -27.18
C GLY A 918 40.70 1.86 -27.65
N LEU A 919 39.37 1.70 -27.70
CA LEU A 919 38.69 0.42 -27.92
C LEU A 919 38.71 -0.08 -29.37
N TYR A 920 38.63 -1.40 -29.53
CA TYR A 920 38.76 -2.14 -30.78
C TYR A 920 37.42 -2.30 -31.52
N HIS A 921 36.99 -1.23 -32.19
CA HIS A 921 35.85 -1.24 -33.10
C HIS A 921 36.12 -1.99 -34.42
N LEU A 922 35.05 -2.51 -35.05
CA LEU A 922 35.11 -3.29 -36.29
C LEU A 922 34.48 -2.55 -37.50
N ASP A 923 35.24 -2.45 -38.59
CA ASP A 923 34.77 -1.97 -39.92
C ASP A 923 33.83 -2.97 -40.64
N GLU A 924 33.87 -4.26 -40.28
CA GLU A 924 33.11 -5.36 -40.89
C GLU A 924 32.67 -6.38 -39.81
N GLU A 925 31.43 -6.88 -39.94
CA GLU A 925 30.77 -7.85 -39.03
C GLU A 925 31.51 -9.20 -38.94
N GLU A 926 31.75 -9.70 -37.73
CA GLU A 926 32.45 -10.96 -37.43
C GLU A 926 31.48 -12.07 -36.97
N ALA A 927 31.99 -13.29 -36.81
CA ALA A 927 31.15 -14.45 -36.48
C ALA A 927 30.44 -14.41 -35.11
N TRP A 928 30.86 -13.50 -34.23
CA TRP A 928 30.25 -13.26 -32.91
C TRP A 928 29.26 -12.08 -32.92
N GLY A 929 29.38 -11.16 -33.89
CA GLY A 929 28.72 -9.87 -33.82
C GLY A 929 29.59 -8.74 -34.38
N ILE A 930 29.37 -7.53 -33.87
CA ILE A 930 30.10 -6.31 -34.25
C ILE A 930 30.17 -5.35 -33.06
N SER A 931 31.29 -4.62 -32.91
CA SER A 931 31.41 -3.47 -32.00
C SER A 931 31.61 -2.17 -32.79
N TYR A 932 30.89 -1.11 -32.42
CA TYR A 932 30.95 0.19 -33.10
C TYR A 932 30.53 1.37 -32.21
N TYR A 933 30.93 2.57 -32.62
CA TYR A 933 30.51 3.84 -32.02
C TYR A 933 29.28 4.40 -32.74
N THR A 934 28.33 5.01 -32.02
CA THR A 934 27.06 5.54 -32.57
C THR A 934 27.22 6.95 -33.16
N THR A 935 26.10 7.60 -33.50
CA THR A 935 26.02 9.04 -33.83
C THR A 935 25.71 9.93 -32.64
N ASP A 936 25.47 9.31 -31.50
CA ASP A 936 24.91 9.88 -30.28
C ASP A 936 25.89 9.61 -29.11
N ASP A 937 27.17 9.48 -29.48
CA ASP A 937 28.37 9.38 -28.65
C ASP A 937 28.40 8.19 -27.65
N GLN A 938 27.97 7.00 -28.10
CA GLN A 938 27.97 5.74 -27.32
C GLN A 938 28.81 4.62 -27.97
N TYR A 939 29.25 3.62 -27.19
CA TYR A 939 29.92 2.41 -27.69
C TYR A 939 29.07 1.15 -27.53
N LEU A 940 28.79 0.46 -28.64
CA LEU A 940 27.83 -0.64 -28.71
C LEU A 940 28.47 -1.96 -29.17
N PHE A 941 27.98 -3.08 -28.61
CA PHE A 941 28.21 -4.44 -29.06
C PHE A 941 26.90 -5.08 -29.54
N GLY A 942 26.75 -5.31 -30.84
CA GLY A 942 25.65 -6.12 -31.38
C GLY A 942 26.06 -7.59 -31.43
N LEU A 943 25.55 -8.42 -30.52
CA LEU A 943 25.92 -9.84 -30.38
C LEU A 943 24.93 -10.78 -31.09
N ASN A 944 25.46 -11.85 -31.70
CA ASN A 944 24.64 -12.94 -32.22
C ASN A 944 24.14 -13.87 -31.09
N PRO A 945 23.11 -14.71 -31.33
CA PRO A 945 22.66 -15.71 -30.36
C PRO A 945 23.77 -16.71 -29.98
N TYR A 946 23.86 -17.07 -28.71
CA TYR A 946 24.79 -18.04 -28.11
C TYR A 946 26.26 -17.80 -28.53
N THR A 947 26.80 -16.63 -28.17
CA THR A 947 28.09 -16.14 -28.69
C THR A 947 29.30 -16.57 -27.85
N GLY A 948 29.21 -16.52 -26.52
CA GLY A 948 30.35 -16.67 -25.61
C GLY A 948 31.05 -15.32 -25.37
N PRO A 949 31.77 -15.15 -24.24
CA PRO A 949 32.13 -13.82 -23.77
C PRO A 949 33.14 -13.12 -24.68
N ILE A 950 32.82 -11.87 -25.01
CA ILE A 950 33.65 -10.95 -25.78
C ILE A 950 34.21 -9.89 -24.82
N TYR A 951 35.45 -9.47 -25.06
CA TYR A 951 36.19 -8.54 -24.20
C TYR A 951 36.89 -7.48 -25.06
N ASP A 952 36.89 -6.23 -24.60
CA ASP A 952 37.63 -5.11 -25.20
C ASP A 952 38.27 -4.23 -24.12
N TYR A 953 39.41 -3.58 -24.42
CA TYR A 953 40.33 -3.09 -23.38
C TYR A 953 41.10 -1.80 -23.75
N TYR A 954 41.30 -0.92 -22.76
CA TYR A 954 42.14 0.27 -22.91
C TYR A 954 43.63 -0.03 -22.67
N PHE A 955 44.28 -0.69 -23.65
CA PHE A 955 45.67 -1.17 -23.55
C PHE A 955 46.76 -0.13 -23.23
N ASP A 956 46.52 1.16 -23.49
CA ASP A 956 47.46 2.27 -23.20
C ASP A 956 47.12 3.00 -21.87
N ALA A 957 46.07 2.58 -21.16
CA ALA A 957 45.68 3.08 -19.83
C ALA A 957 45.89 2.01 -18.74
N ALA A 958 45.99 2.44 -17.47
CA ALA A 958 46.16 1.56 -16.32
C ALA A 958 45.56 2.19 -15.06
N LEU A 959 45.02 1.36 -14.18
CA LEU A 959 44.50 1.76 -12.88
C LEU A 959 45.66 2.10 -11.90
N PRO A 960 45.51 3.12 -11.05
CA PRO A 960 46.39 3.34 -9.90
C PRO A 960 46.21 2.26 -8.81
N ASP A 961 47.00 2.34 -7.73
CA ASP A 961 46.93 1.41 -6.59
C ASP A 961 45.62 1.56 -5.77
N GLU A 962 44.99 2.73 -5.84
CA GLU A 962 43.67 3.09 -5.27
C GLU A 962 42.85 3.79 -6.36
N PHE A 963 41.73 3.21 -6.82
CA PHE A 963 41.00 3.68 -8.01
C PHE A 963 39.48 3.60 -7.89
N LEU A 964 38.81 4.43 -8.70
CA LEU A 964 37.43 4.24 -9.14
C LEU A 964 37.41 3.97 -10.64
N LEU A 965 36.56 3.03 -11.06
CA LEU A 965 36.24 2.70 -12.45
C LEU A 965 34.71 2.65 -12.56
N GLN A 966 34.12 3.63 -13.26
CA GLN A 966 32.68 3.76 -13.45
C GLN A 966 32.33 3.79 -14.94
N ALA A 967 31.24 3.13 -15.33
CA ALA A 967 30.61 3.34 -16.64
C ALA A 967 29.10 3.15 -16.57
N THR A 968 28.37 3.84 -17.43
CA THR A 968 26.95 3.57 -17.68
C THR A 968 26.82 2.43 -18.68
N ALA A 969 25.92 1.48 -18.45
CA ALA A 969 25.71 0.33 -19.32
C ALA A 969 24.25 -0.11 -19.40
N GLY A 970 23.84 -0.69 -20.53
CA GLY A 970 22.45 -1.14 -20.76
C GLY A 970 22.32 -2.16 -21.90
N TYR A 971 21.12 -2.70 -22.11
CA TYR A 971 20.86 -3.75 -23.10
C TYR A 971 19.57 -3.54 -23.91
N GLU A 972 19.54 -4.04 -25.15
CA GLU A 972 18.39 -4.18 -26.05
C GLU A 972 18.26 -5.67 -26.44
N GLY A 973 17.04 -6.22 -26.43
CA GLY A 973 16.76 -7.62 -26.75
C GLY A 973 16.54 -8.51 -25.53
N ALA A 974 17.10 -9.73 -25.56
CA ALA A 974 16.85 -10.74 -24.54
C ALA A 974 17.61 -10.47 -23.23
N ALA A 975 16.89 -10.49 -22.10
CA ALA A 975 17.42 -10.32 -20.74
C ALA A 975 18.49 -11.35 -20.33
N ASN A 976 18.46 -12.56 -20.91
CA ASN A 976 19.42 -13.65 -20.68
C ASN A 976 20.77 -13.35 -21.37
N ASN A 977 21.52 -12.42 -20.80
CA ASN A 977 22.79 -11.86 -21.30
C ASN A 977 23.80 -11.69 -20.15
N ASP A 978 24.99 -11.17 -20.40
CA ASP A 978 25.71 -10.40 -19.38
C ASP A 978 26.51 -9.24 -19.97
N TYR A 979 26.77 -8.22 -19.14
CA TYR A 979 27.58 -7.07 -19.49
C TYR A 979 28.22 -6.43 -18.25
N GLY A 980 29.40 -5.81 -18.42
CA GLY A 980 30.01 -5.04 -17.36
C GLY A 980 31.51 -4.76 -17.53
N LEU A 981 32.17 -4.57 -16.39
CA LEU A 981 33.50 -4.00 -16.26
C LEU A 981 34.60 -5.06 -16.07
N ILE A 982 35.76 -4.77 -16.64
CA ILE A 982 37.02 -5.51 -16.45
C ILE A 982 38.01 -4.60 -15.73
N PHE A 983 38.67 -5.11 -14.69
CA PHE A 983 39.68 -4.37 -13.92
C PHE A 983 40.93 -5.22 -13.60
N GLN A 984 42.02 -4.52 -13.27
CA GLN A 984 43.36 -5.07 -13.01
C GLN A 984 43.94 -5.99 -14.11
N LEU A 985 43.56 -5.79 -15.38
CA LEU A 985 44.03 -6.57 -16.53
C LEU A 985 45.57 -6.57 -16.66
N GLN A 986 46.18 -7.75 -16.61
CA GLN A 986 47.64 -7.90 -16.64
C GLN A 986 48.19 -8.02 -18.09
N PRO A 987 49.32 -7.35 -18.42
CA PRO A 987 49.88 -7.35 -19.76
C PRO A 987 50.57 -8.68 -20.14
N GLY A 988 49.91 -9.50 -20.96
CA GLY A 988 50.37 -10.83 -21.38
C GLY A 988 50.57 -11.03 -22.91
N GLU A 989 50.87 -12.27 -23.32
CA GLU A 989 50.79 -12.68 -24.76
C GLU A 989 49.35 -13.07 -25.17
N ALA A 990 48.41 -13.15 -24.22
CA ALA A 990 47.03 -13.59 -24.42
C ALA A 990 45.97 -12.78 -23.66
N PHE A 991 46.36 -12.06 -22.58
CA PHE A 991 45.48 -11.22 -21.75
C PHE A 991 44.42 -11.99 -20.92
N ASP A 992 44.74 -13.22 -20.49
CA ASP A 992 43.83 -14.09 -19.74
C ASP A 992 43.80 -13.86 -18.20
N ASP A 993 44.34 -12.74 -17.71
CA ASP A 993 44.60 -12.44 -16.29
C ASP A 993 43.93 -11.10 -15.88
N PHE A 994 42.75 -11.14 -15.25
CA PHE A 994 41.91 -9.96 -14.90
C PHE A 994 40.81 -10.27 -13.87
N TYR A 995 40.19 -9.23 -13.30
CA TYR A 995 38.89 -9.30 -12.59
C TYR A 995 37.73 -8.88 -13.50
N LEU A 996 36.53 -9.40 -13.20
CA LEU A 996 35.24 -9.06 -13.82
C LEU A 996 34.24 -8.62 -12.74
N PHE A 997 33.44 -7.61 -13.05
CA PHE A 997 32.17 -7.30 -12.40
C PHE A 997 31.11 -7.15 -13.50
N ARG A 998 30.01 -7.90 -13.42
CA ARG A 998 28.97 -7.93 -14.45
C ARG A 998 27.59 -7.90 -13.84
N ILE A 999 26.64 -7.40 -14.61
CA ILE A 999 25.20 -7.57 -14.41
C ILE A 999 24.59 -8.33 -15.59
N SER A 1000 23.36 -8.81 -15.40
CA SER A 1000 22.52 -9.41 -16.43
C SER A 1000 21.18 -8.68 -16.50
N GLY A 1001 20.57 -8.66 -17.69
CA GLY A 1001 19.24 -8.11 -17.90
C GLY A 1001 18.12 -8.84 -17.14
N ASP A 1002 18.37 -10.00 -16.54
CA ASP A 1002 17.43 -10.73 -15.67
C ASP A 1002 17.61 -10.45 -14.16
N GLY A 1003 18.37 -9.41 -13.79
CA GLY A 1003 18.41 -8.86 -12.43
C GLY A 1003 19.48 -9.44 -11.50
N TYR A 1004 20.50 -10.10 -12.04
CA TYR A 1004 21.61 -10.67 -11.26
C TYR A 1004 22.95 -10.00 -11.56
N PHE A 1005 23.84 -9.94 -10.57
CA PHE A 1005 25.24 -9.56 -10.72
C PHE A 1005 26.19 -10.68 -10.30
N ILE A 1006 27.45 -10.60 -10.75
CA ILE A 1006 28.51 -11.57 -10.43
C ILE A 1006 29.89 -10.90 -10.42
N ALA A 1007 30.78 -11.37 -9.54
CA ALA A 1007 32.20 -10.99 -9.53
C ALA A 1007 33.10 -12.21 -9.73
N GLU A 1008 34.05 -12.14 -10.66
CA GLU A 1008 34.97 -13.25 -10.98
C GLU A 1008 36.42 -12.79 -11.17
N LYS A 1009 37.38 -13.70 -11.02
CA LYS A 1009 38.78 -13.55 -11.43
C LYS A 1009 39.14 -14.57 -12.50
N SER A 1010 39.73 -14.14 -13.61
CA SER A 1010 40.44 -15.03 -14.55
C SER A 1010 41.93 -15.05 -14.20
N VAL A 1011 42.52 -16.25 -14.10
CA VAL A 1011 43.99 -16.43 -14.10
C VAL A 1011 44.37 -17.54 -15.08
N GLY A 1012 45.18 -17.20 -16.09
CA GLY A 1012 45.62 -18.11 -17.14
C GLY A 1012 44.47 -18.70 -17.98
N GLY A 1013 43.31 -18.03 -18.00
CA GLY A 1013 42.09 -18.49 -18.65
C GLY A 1013 41.28 -19.52 -17.85
N GLU A 1014 41.57 -19.72 -16.56
CA GLU A 1014 40.69 -20.42 -15.62
C GLU A 1014 39.96 -19.37 -14.76
N LEU A 1015 38.63 -19.27 -14.92
CA LEU A 1015 37.77 -18.41 -14.11
C LEU A 1015 37.58 -18.99 -12.69
N THR A 1016 37.55 -18.10 -11.72
CA THR A 1016 37.25 -18.35 -10.30
C THR A 1016 36.24 -17.31 -9.84
N THR A 1017 35.04 -17.75 -9.51
CA THR A 1017 33.97 -16.92 -8.97
C THR A 1017 34.34 -16.43 -7.57
N LEU A 1018 34.09 -15.14 -7.30
CA LEU A 1018 34.43 -14.44 -6.05
C LEU A 1018 33.17 -14.08 -5.26
N ILE A 1019 32.16 -13.58 -5.98
CA ILE A 1019 30.76 -13.47 -5.55
C ILE A 1019 29.96 -14.27 -6.58
N ASP A 1020 29.17 -15.25 -6.15
CA ASP A 1020 28.29 -16.04 -7.02
C ASP A 1020 27.19 -15.16 -7.64
N TRP A 1021 26.46 -15.66 -8.64
CA TRP A 1021 25.32 -14.95 -9.22
C TRP A 1021 24.29 -14.60 -8.13
N THR A 1022 24.16 -13.32 -7.84
CA THR A 1022 23.37 -12.76 -6.73
C THR A 1022 22.35 -11.79 -7.31
N ALA A 1023 21.08 -11.89 -6.89
CA ALA A 1023 20.03 -11.00 -7.36
C ALA A 1023 20.23 -9.58 -6.80
N SER A 1024 19.84 -8.55 -7.54
CA SER A 1024 19.84 -7.17 -7.03
C SER A 1024 18.71 -6.35 -7.65
N SER A 1025 17.84 -5.82 -6.79
CA SER A 1025 16.78 -4.86 -7.15
C SER A 1025 17.33 -3.52 -7.65
N LEU A 1026 18.63 -3.26 -7.46
CA LEU A 1026 19.32 -2.08 -7.96
C LEU A 1026 19.63 -2.15 -9.47
N ILE A 1027 19.51 -3.32 -10.09
CA ILE A 1027 19.59 -3.47 -11.54
C ILE A 1027 18.23 -3.10 -12.15
N ASP A 1028 18.18 -1.99 -12.88
CA ASP A 1028 17.03 -1.70 -13.75
C ASP A 1028 17.07 -2.66 -14.95
N GLN A 1029 16.11 -3.59 -14.95
CA GLN A 1029 15.96 -4.65 -15.95
C GLN A 1029 15.21 -4.18 -17.22
N THR A 1030 14.74 -2.93 -17.25
CA THR A 1030 13.98 -2.37 -18.38
C THR A 1030 14.83 -2.35 -19.66
N GLU A 1031 14.22 -2.66 -20.81
CA GLU A 1031 14.93 -2.68 -22.09
C GLU A 1031 15.43 -1.27 -22.44
N ASN A 1032 16.74 -1.10 -22.64
CA ASN A 1032 17.50 0.15 -22.78
C ASN A 1032 17.71 0.96 -21.48
N ALA A 1033 17.49 0.36 -20.30
CA ALA A 1033 17.83 0.98 -19.02
C ALA A 1033 19.33 1.34 -18.90
N ALA A 1034 19.61 2.49 -18.32
CA ALA A 1034 20.96 2.97 -18.04
C ALA A 1034 21.37 2.61 -16.61
N ASN A 1035 22.15 1.53 -16.47
CA ASN A 1035 22.70 1.08 -15.19
C ASN A 1035 24.14 1.59 -15.01
N VAL A 1036 24.39 2.38 -13.98
CA VAL A 1036 25.74 2.84 -13.62
C VAL A 1036 26.44 1.75 -12.82
N LEU A 1037 27.51 1.20 -13.37
CA LEU A 1037 28.37 0.21 -12.70
C LEU A 1037 29.63 0.92 -12.21
N THR A 1038 29.96 0.78 -10.93
CA THR A 1038 31.21 1.30 -10.36
C THR A 1038 31.97 0.21 -9.61
N VAL A 1039 33.29 0.19 -9.79
CA VAL A 1039 34.24 -0.60 -9.01
C VAL A 1039 35.19 0.35 -8.30
N GLU A 1040 35.17 0.35 -6.97
CA GLU A 1040 36.26 0.94 -6.17
C GLU A 1040 37.28 -0.16 -5.85
N GLY A 1041 38.56 0.13 -6.05
CA GLY A 1041 39.65 -0.70 -5.55
C GLY A 1041 40.52 0.08 -4.57
N ARG A 1042 40.60 -0.38 -3.32
CA ARG A 1042 41.53 0.15 -2.29
C ARG A 1042 42.57 -0.95 -1.98
N GLY A 1043 43.63 -1.00 -2.80
CA GLY A 1043 44.74 -1.95 -2.66
C GLY A 1043 44.36 -3.40 -2.98
N ASP A 1044 44.28 -4.25 -1.94
CA ASP A 1044 43.89 -5.67 -2.06
C ASP A 1044 42.37 -5.88 -1.88
N SER A 1045 41.58 -4.82 -1.63
CA SER A 1045 40.11 -4.85 -1.47
C SER A 1045 39.38 -4.15 -2.62
N TYR A 1046 38.20 -4.68 -2.97
CA TYR A 1046 37.36 -4.21 -4.06
C TYR A 1046 35.89 -4.14 -3.62
N TYR A 1047 35.24 -3.01 -3.87
CA TYR A 1047 33.83 -2.73 -3.57
C TYR A 1047 33.10 -2.48 -4.89
N LEU A 1048 31.89 -3.03 -5.01
CA LEU A 1048 31.12 -3.05 -6.25
C LEU A 1048 29.79 -2.33 -6.04
N TYR A 1049 29.44 -1.42 -6.94
CA TYR A 1049 28.25 -0.59 -6.83
C TYR A 1049 27.40 -0.67 -8.11
N ILE A 1050 26.08 -0.65 -7.93
CA ILE A 1050 25.09 -0.53 -9.01
C ILE A 1050 24.21 0.69 -8.69
N ASN A 1051 24.08 1.60 -9.65
CA ASN A 1051 23.25 2.81 -9.55
C ASN A 1051 23.52 3.65 -8.28
N GLY A 1052 24.77 3.65 -7.81
CA GLY A 1052 25.24 4.45 -6.67
C GLY A 1052 25.20 3.75 -5.31
N LEU A 1053 24.70 2.52 -5.22
CA LEU A 1053 24.61 1.76 -3.96
C LEU A 1053 25.48 0.49 -4.03
N GLU A 1054 26.11 0.11 -2.90
CA GLU A 1054 27.00 -1.05 -2.85
C GLU A 1054 26.20 -2.35 -2.95
N VAL A 1055 26.65 -3.27 -3.82
CA VAL A 1055 26.09 -4.62 -3.97
C VAL A 1055 27.00 -5.72 -3.44
N GLY A 1056 28.24 -5.39 -3.10
CA GLY A 1056 29.12 -6.27 -2.32
C GLY A 1056 30.60 -6.03 -2.56
N ALA A 1057 31.40 -6.61 -1.67
CA ALA A 1057 32.85 -6.45 -1.64
C ALA A 1057 33.59 -7.79 -1.61
N PHE A 1058 34.85 -7.78 -2.05
CA PHE A 1058 35.78 -8.89 -1.87
C PHE A 1058 37.23 -8.40 -1.68
N SER A 1059 38.10 -9.24 -1.14
CA SER A 1059 39.55 -8.97 -1.08
C SER A 1059 40.34 -10.09 -1.73
N ASP A 1060 41.19 -9.74 -2.71
CA ASP A 1060 42.09 -10.65 -3.39
C ASP A 1060 43.33 -9.94 -3.97
N ALA A 1061 44.51 -10.42 -3.57
CA ALA A 1061 45.82 -9.81 -3.84
C ALA A 1061 46.58 -10.42 -5.04
N ASP A 1062 45.95 -11.25 -5.88
CA ASP A 1062 46.66 -11.90 -7.00
C ASP A 1062 46.95 -10.95 -8.19
N LEU A 1063 46.13 -9.90 -8.39
CA LEU A 1063 46.20 -8.99 -9.54
C LEU A 1063 46.16 -7.52 -9.09
N SER A 1064 47.06 -6.68 -9.62
CA SER A 1064 47.22 -5.27 -9.21
C SER A 1064 47.86 -4.41 -10.32
N GLY A 1065 47.53 -3.12 -10.41
CA GLY A 1065 48.16 -2.15 -11.32
C GLY A 1065 47.98 -2.47 -12.80
N GLY A 1066 46.83 -3.03 -13.17
CA GLY A 1066 46.50 -3.44 -14.54
C GLY A 1066 45.65 -2.44 -15.33
N SER A 1067 45.29 -2.80 -16.56
CA SER A 1067 44.35 -2.02 -17.40
C SER A 1067 42.88 -2.35 -17.06
N PHE A 1068 41.97 -1.64 -17.73
CA PHE A 1068 40.51 -1.82 -17.61
C PHE A 1068 39.84 -1.95 -18.99
N GLY A 1069 38.57 -2.34 -19.01
CA GLY A 1069 37.81 -2.61 -20.23
C GLY A 1069 36.39 -3.08 -19.98
N PHE A 1070 35.76 -3.65 -21.01
CA PHE A 1070 34.37 -4.12 -21.00
C PHE A 1070 34.27 -5.59 -21.38
N VAL A 1071 33.33 -6.30 -20.74
CA VAL A 1071 32.94 -7.69 -21.02
C VAL A 1071 31.47 -7.73 -21.41
N VAL A 1072 31.12 -8.60 -22.37
CA VAL A 1072 29.75 -8.86 -22.81
C VAL A 1072 29.54 -10.31 -23.25
N ASP A 1073 28.38 -10.92 -22.97
CA ASP A 1073 27.94 -12.21 -23.54
C ASP A 1073 26.43 -12.21 -23.87
N ASN A 1074 26.01 -13.09 -24.78
CA ASN A 1074 24.62 -13.38 -25.10
C ASN A 1074 24.36 -14.88 -24.89
N TYR A 1075 23.57 -15.21 -23.86
CA TYR A 1075 23.21 -16.57 -23.50
C TYR A 1075 21.93 -17.06 -24.21
N ASP A 1076 21.19 -16.20 -24.91
CA ASP A 1076 19.99 -16.59 -25.65
C ASP A 1076 20.31 -17.42 -26.90
N GLU A 1077 19.56 -18.50 -27.14
CA GLU A 1077 19.79 -19.42 -28.28
C GLU A 1077 19.13 -18.96 -29.59
N GLU A 1078 18.20 -17.99 -29.58
CA GLU A 1078 17.37 -17.62 -30.74
C GLU A 1078 17.50 -16.15 -31.18
N SER A 1079 17.84 -15.23 -30.27
CA SER A 1079 17.76 -13.77 -30.44
C SER A 1079 19.14 -13.08 -30.38
N PRO A 1080 19.45 -12.14 -31.29
CA PRO A 1080 20.56 -11.22 -31.11
C PRO A 1080 20.21 -10.17 -30.04
N ILE A 1081 21.24 -9.54 -29.46
CA ILE A 1081 21.08 -8.45 -28.49
C ILE A 1081 22.02 -7.29 -28.85
N THR A 1082 21.67 -6.08 -28.41
CA THR A 1082 22.60 -4.94 -28.39
C THR A 1082 23.00 -4.67 -26.94
N LEU A 1083 24.28 -4.45 -26.68
CA LEU A 1083 24.79 -4.05 -25.38
C LEU A 1083 25.47 -2.68 -25.53
N ILE A 1084 25.14 -1.75 -24.65
CA ILE A 1084 25.37 -0.31 -24.76
C ILE A 1084 26.29 0.11 -23.61
N PHE A 1085 27.32 0.90 -23.89
CA PHE A 1085 28.15 1.57 -22.89
C PHE A 1085 28.25 3.06 -23.17
N ASP A 1086 28.23 3.86 -22.09
CA ASP A 1086 28.22 5.33 -22.09
C ASP A 1086 29.01 5.87 -20.87
N ASP A 1087 29.46 7.13 -20.94
CA ASP A 1087 30.20 7.87 -19.89
C ASP A 1087 31.18 7.02 -19.03
N LEU A 1088 32.28 6.55 -19.63
CA LEU A 1088 33.33 5.82 -18.89
C LEU A 1088 34.27 6.80 -18.16
N VAL A 1089 34.42 6.63 -16.85
CA VAL A 1089 35.28 7.47 -15.98
C VAL A 1089 36.20 6.61 -15.12
N VAL A 1090 37.47 7.01 -15.02
CA VAL A 1090 38.48 6.42 -14.12
C VAL A 1090 39.22 7.51 -13.37
N GLY A 1091 39.37 7.36 -12.06
CA GLY A 1091 40.07 8.30 -11.21
C GLY A 1091 40.52 7.69 -9.88
N THR A 1092 40.86 8.54 -8.92
CA THR A 1092 41.03 8.15 -7.52
C THR A 1092 39.75 8.45 -6.73
N PRO A 1093 39.35 7.61 -5.76
CA PRO A 1093 38.30 7.97 -4.82
C PRO A 1093 38.74 9.13 -3.92
N VAL A 1094 37.77 9.75 -3.25
CA VAL A 1094 38.02 10.62 -2.09
C VAL A 1094 38.60 9.78 -0.92
N GLU A 1095 39.59 10.33 -0.20
CA GLU A 1095 40.29 9.68 0.95
C GLU A 1095 39.31 9.21 2.04
#